data_AF-A0A2R4XHW8-F1
#
_entry.id   AF-A0A2R4XHW8-F1
#
_cell.length_a   1.000
_cell.length_b   1.000
_cell.length_c   1.000
_cell.angle_alpha   90.00
_cell.angle_beta   90.00
_cell.angle_gamma   90.00
#
_symmetry.space_group_name_H-M   'P 1'
#
loop_
_entity.id
_entity.type
_entity.pdbx_description
1 polymer ?
#
loop_
_entity_poly.entity_id
_entity_poly.type
_entity_poly.pdbx_seq_one_letter_code
_entity_poly.pdbx_strand_id
1 'polypeptide(L)'
;MRFDWLALAWLAGLTLAQRQAVLLSKSILMMLGTTALLIASLGVWHLSKSGANRLRSERNQTSQWGSVGLWIDHQCVNVLAVVFLLMTAAVLGFVWASGAAHFRMQSRFPAELENTEHLLRFEVTGLPVQSGSAMGTSVRVAIRILEKESDPTTKHQFSAEAIPEGALQGVMLNWPGACVRDCGLIIVPGQRWQARLRLRMPHGPLNESGLDSEARMLQQGVRVMAQVRGQASYLGDSEEFSLQVQLARWRQRIANRMMLAMSGGEFAGVLVALSIGDQQGITPAQWDWFSRTGMSHLVAISGTHVSLLASLVGLLTCMATRKVCWRTRLAGHGWVQCPSSSIALRVVFAIAGTLSALIYCLFAGWGIPAQRTFYMLACAGLAVVARWRLSARDGLALALVILTAIDPWSVLTGGLWLSFSAVATLMIFTRSQADAVAAATALRGGELYDAGQSRDYQGHAGQVAGWQADWRERLSGHVNTAWLAMKQWRYWSYFRTALGLQLIVTLATLPWVAAQFNGISLVSLPANLWAVPWVSLALTPAALMLAMLAGLGLPQPLLLALALPVHGLAWVALAPTQWLAQWPGAVMEVARAPGWLVALSLAGVLIALTAPPFRGRWLAWALMLPQLAWTPDGPVAGGWRLHAFDVGQGSALLVQTSNHTVLFDTGWRHGHSDAVRRMVLPELKALGVRFIDDVVISHPDLDHVGGLDTLLQSRQVGQLRGSGLAPRSYVACQAGQRWEYDGVEFSFVAPTGNCSSSMLEGLERNRCSCVLLVKGVWHRALLPGDIDGQVERSILGLGVDSDAKASGTSSKRSQRNRPAKRSRRRVKQKFRQEQELAGLPSEQPSALPSEERTSSRSDRQPESSSHARSRRASATGLNKGANKGANKGANKGANKGANKGSKKESKRRSKAQSKSRTRPDTEARQINGSFVARPLLEPSSVAIADPALSRTPVDWLPVDVVLMAHHGSISSSVPAWVKALAPAHAIAQAGRHNQFGHPHPKVIARWCEQGARVWSSPEHGSVRVESGPDGLHVVYARALRRRYWHNALPRLRCSDPQGHPDEQGRHASHAGP
;
A
#
# COMPACT_ATOMS: atom_id res chain seq x y z
N MET A 1 -10.61 35.30 -17.42
CA MET A 1 -9.84 34.23 -16.73
C MET A 1 -10.56 32.90 -16.91
N ARG A 2 -9.88 31.74 -16.82
CA ARG A 2 -10.55 30.41 -16.82
C ARG A 2 -10.53 29.83 -15.40
N PHE A 3 -11.54 29.01 -15.07
CA PHE A 3 -11.73 28.45 -13.73
C PHE A 3 -10.78 27.27 -13.42
N ASP A 4 -10.33 26.54 -14.44
CA ASP A 4 -9.32 25.48 -14.32
C ASP A 4 -8.01 25.96 -13.65
N TRP A 5 -7.49 27.13 -14.04
CA TRP A 5 -6.30 27.72 -13.40
C TRP A 5 -6.52 28.13 -11.93
N LEU A 6 -7.71 28.61 -11.57
CA LEU A 6 -8.05 28.94 -10.17
C LEU A 6 -8.08 27.67 -9.30
N ALA A 7 -8.64 26.58 -9.81
CA ALA A 7 -8.65 25.28 -9.13
C ALA A 7 -7.23 24.70 -8.96
N LEU A 8 -6.34 24.88 -9.94
CA LEU A 8 -4.93 24.50 -9.84
C LEU A 8 -4.15 25.35 -8.82
N ALA A 9 -4.39 26.66 -8.77
CA ALA A 9 -3.78 27.54 -7.78
C ALA A 9 -4.24 27.23 -6.35
N TRP A 10 -5.55 27.00 -6.16
CA TRP A 10 -6.14 26.48 -4.92
C TRP A 10 -5.46 25.17 -4.48
N LEU A 11 -5.26 24.21 -5.40
CA LEU A 11 -4.56 22.96 -5.13
C LEU A 11 -3.08 23.16 -4.76
N ALA A 12 -2.39 24.12 -5.37
CA ALA A 12 -1.03 24.48 -4.98
C ALA A 12 -0.99 25.03 -3.54
N GLY A 13 -1.93 25.91 -3.18
CA GLY A 13 -2.11 26.40 -1.81
C GLY A 13 -2.29 25.30 -0.78
N LEU A 14 -3.21 24.36 -1.06
CA LEU A 14 -3.42 23.15 -0.27
C LEU A 14 -2.13 22.34 -0.09
N THR A 15 -1.42 22.01 -1.18
CA THR A 15 -0.21 21.18 -1.09
C THR A 15 0.92 21.86 -0.33
N LEU A 16 1.05 23.19 -0.44
CA LEU A 16 2.01 23.97 0.34
C LEU A 16 1.66 23.97 1.84
N ALA A 17 0.38 24.13 2.20
CA ALA A 17 -0.06 24.03 3.59
C ALA A 17 0.19 22.63 4.19
N GLN A 18 -0.03 21.55 3.42
CA GLN A 18 0.30 20.19 3.85
C GLN A 18 1.81 19.89 3.90
N ARG A 19 2.69 20.83 3.52
CA ARG A 19 4.15 20.75 3.74
C ARG A 19 4.61 21.44 5.03
N GLN A 20 3.75 22.20 5.73
CA GLN A 20 4.10 22.94 6.94
C GLN A 20 4.66 22.04 8.05
N ALA A 21 5.84 22.37 8.57
CA ALA A 21 6.44 21.73 9.74
C ALA A 21 5.76 22.13 11.06
N VAL A 22 5.20 23.34 11.11
CA VAL A 22 4.46 23.95 12.23
C VAL A 22 3.31 24.78 11.63
N LEU A 23 2.12 24.77 12.25
CA LEU A 23 0.99 25.59 11.81
C LEU A 23 1.21 27.07 12.17
N LEU A 24 0.82 27.96 11.26
CA LEU A 24 0.72 29.39 11.55
C LEU A 24 -0.38 29.66 12.59
N SER A 25 -0.27 30.78 13.31
CA SER A 25 -1.28 31.20 14.28
C SER A 25 -2.61 31.55 13.60
N LYS A 26 -3.72 31.45 14.35
CA LYS A 26 -5.06 31.86 13.86
C LYS A 26 -5.06 33.30 13.33
N SER A 27 -4.39 34.22 14.02
CA SER A 27 -4.31 35.63 13.62
C SER A 27 -3.57 35.83 12.29
N ILE A 28 -2.45 35.14 12.06
CA ILE A 28 -1.73 35.20 10.79
C ILE A 28 -2.59 34.60 9.66
N LEU A 29 -3.26 33.48 9.90
CA LEU A 29 -4.15 32.85 8.90
C LEU A 29 -5.34 33.75 8.54
N MET A 30 -5.94 34.42 9.53
CA MET A 30 -7.03 35.38 9.30
C MET A 30 -6.53 36.60 8.52
N MET A 31 -5.37 37.17 8.88
CA MET A 31 -4.74 38.29 8.17
C MET A 31 -4.44 37.94 6.71
N LEU A 32 -3.85 36.76 6.45
CA LEU A 32 -3.58 36.27 5.08
C LEU A 32 -4.88 36.11 4.28
N GLY A 33 -5.93 35.54 4.90
CA GLY A 33 -7.24 35.37 4.28
C GLY A 33 -7.91 36.69 3.92
N THR A 34 -7.94 37.66 4.84
CA THR A 34 -8.54 38.98 4.59
C THR A 34 -7.76 39.77 3.55
N THR A 35 -6.43 39.75 3.59
CA THR A 35 -5.57 40.43 2.60
C THR A 35 -5.76 39.84 1.21
N ALA A 36 -5.85 38.51 1.09
CA ALA A 36 -6.16 37.85 -0.19
C ALA A 36 -7.53 38.27 -0.74
N LEU A 37 -8.57 38.32 0.09
CA LEU A 37 -9.92 38.75 -0.33
C LEU A 37 -9.97 40.23 -0.77
N LEU A 38 -9.20 41.11 -0.12
CA LEU A 38 -9.05 42.52 -0.53
C LEU A 38 -8.32 42.65 -1.88
N ILE A 39 -7.23 41.90 -2.08
CA ILE A 39 -6.50 41.84 -3.36
C ILE A 39 -7.43 41.31 -4.47
N ALA A 40 -8.25 40.30 -4.17
CA ALA A 40 -9.22 39.74 -5.10
C ALA A 40 -10.29 40.75 -5.52
N SER A 41 -10.85 41.52 -4.56
CA SER A 41 -11.89 42.51 -4.86
C SER A 41 -11.35 43.64 -5.74
N LEU A 42 -10.12 44.10 -5.49
CA LEU A 42 -9.41 45.07 -6.34
C LEU A 42 -9.17 44.51 -7.75
N GLY A 43 -8.73 43.25 -7.87
CA GLY A 43 -8.53 42.58 -9.16
C GLY A 43 -9.82 42.41 -9.97
N VAL A 44 -10.93 42.02 -9.34
CA VAL A 44 -12.25 41.92 -9.98
C VAL A 44 -12.78 43.30 -10.40
N TRP A 45 -12.61 44.32 -9.56
CA TRP A 45 -12.98 45.71 -9.89
C TRP A 45 -12.19 46.23 -11.09
N HIS A 46 -10.87 45.99 -11.14
CA HIS A 46 -10.04 46.37 -12.28
C HIS A 46 -10.43 45.65 -13.58
N LEU A 47 -10.75 44.35 -13.54
CA LEU A 47 -11.21 43.60 -14.71
C LEU A 47 -12.60 44.05 -15.19
N SER A 48 -13.49 44.42 -14.28
CA SER A 48 -14.79 45.04 -14.61
C SER A 48 -14.59 46.38 -15.33
N LYS A 49 -13.72 47.23 -14.77
CA LYS A 49 -13.40 48.56 -15.31
C LYS A 49 -12.64 48.51 -16.65
N SER A 50 -11.72 47.55 -16.84
CA SER A 50 -11.01 47.36 -18.11
C SER A 50 -11.95 46.85 -19.22
N GLY A 51 -12.87 45.94 -18.89
CA GLY A 51 -13.93 45.50 -19.81
C GLY A 51 -14.85 46.65 -20.25
N ALA A 52 -15.30 47.49 -19.31
CA ALA A 52 -16.12 48.67 -19.61
C ALA A 52 -15.38 49.69 -20.49
N ASN A 53 -14.11 49.97 -20.22
CA ASN A 53 -13.30 50.86 -21.03
C ASN A 53 -13.06 50.32 -22.45
N ARG A 54 -12.90 49.00 -22.61
CA ARG A 54 -12.70 48.38 -23.94
C ARG A 54 -13.90 48.59 -24.86
N LEU A 55 -15.12 48.39 -24.35
CA LEU A 55 -16.37 48.64 -25.08
C LEU A 55 -16.59 50.13 -25.42
N ARG A 56 -15.90 51.04 -24.71
CA ARG A 56 -15.91 52.49 -24.96
C ARG A 56 -14.84 52.90 -25.97
N SER A 57 -13.69 52.22 -25.96
CA SER A 57 -12.59 52.39 -26.93
C SER A 57 -12.95 51.86 -28.32
N GLU A 58 -13.56 50.67 -28.41
CA GLU A 58 -14.04 50.08 -29.67
C GLU A 58 -15.14 50.93 -30.35
N ARG A 59 -15.76 51.88 -29.63
CA ARG A 59 -16.72 52.87 -30.15
C ARG A 59 -16.08 54.16 -30.68
N ASN A 60 -14.84 54.46 -30.30
CA ASN A 60 -14.13 55.71 -30.63
C ASN A 60 -12.80 55.43 -31.37
N GLN A 61 -12.85 54.88 -32.59
CA GLN A 61 -11.65 54.63 -33.39
C GLN A 61 -11.16 55.89 -34.14
N THR A 62 -10.38 56.76 -33.48
CA THR A 62 -9.80 57.97 -34.10
C THR A 62 -8.33 58.25 -33.74
N SER A 63 -7.45 57.24 -33.70
CA SER A 63 -6.02 57.36 -34.09
C SER A 63 -5.30 56.01 -34.06
N GLN A 64 -4.32 55.80 -34.95
CA GLN A 64 -3.56 54.54 -34.99
C GLN A 64 -2.37 54.48 -34.03
N TRP A 65 -1.79 55.62 -33.62
CA TRP A 65 -0.52 55.63 -32.88
C TRP A 65 -0.66 55.62 -31.35
N GLY A 66 -1.70 56.26 -30.79
CA GLY A 66 -1.99 56.17 -29.34
C GLY A 66 -2.50 54.79 -28.90
N SER A 67 -2.92 53.95 -29.86
CA SER A 67 -3.52 52.65 -29.61
C SER A 67 -2.57 51.62 -29.00
N VAL A 68 -1.27 51.66 -29.36
CA VAL A 68 -0.28 50.63 -28.98
C VAL A 68 0.09 50.72 -27.51
N GLY A 69 0.36 51.93 -26.98
CA GLY A 69 0.66 52.13 -25.56
C GLY A 69 -0.50 51.70 -24.67
N LEU A 70 -1.72 52.20 -24.97
CA LEU A 70 -2.94 51.80 -24.27
C LEU A 70 -3.22 50.30 -24.37
N TRP A 71 -2.88 49.65 -25.48
CA TRP A 71 -3.01 48.20 -25.63
C TRP A 71 -2.02 47.44 -24.73
N ILE A 72 -0.75 47.86 -24.68
CA ILE A 72 0.27 47.26 -23.80
C ILE A 72 -0.14 47.41 -22.34
N ASP A 73 -0.50 48.61 -21.89
CA ASP A 73 -0.98 48.86 -20.51
C ASP A 73 -2.20 47.99 -20.18
N HIS A 74 -3.17 47.88 -21.11
CA HIS A 74 -4.32 46.99 -20.91
C HIS A 74 -3.94 45.51 -20.82
N GLN A 75 -2.94 45.01 -21.58
CA GLN A 75 -2.46 43.64 -21.40
C GLN A 75 -1.74 43.48 -20.05
N CYS A 76 -0.84 44.39 -19.68
CA CYS A 76 -0.11 44.35 -18.42
C CYS A 76 -1.06 44.36 -17.20
N VAL A 77 -2.05 45.26 -17.16
CA VAL A 77 -3.06 45.31 -16.10
C VAL A 77 -3.92 44.04 -16.05
N ASN A 78 -4.32 43.50 -17.20
CA ASN A 78 -5.09 42.25 -17.24
C ASN A 78 -4.27 41.03 -16.79
N VAL A 79 -2.97 40.97 -17.13
CA VAL A 79 -2.04 39.92 -16.66
C VAL A 79 -1.84 40.03 -15.14
N LEU A 80 -1.59 41.23 -14.61
CA LEU A 80 -1.47 41.46 -13.18
C LEU A 80 -2.74 41.05 -12.43
N ALA A 81 -3.93 41.43 -12.90
CA ALA A 81 -5.19 41.03 -12.28
C ALA A 81 -5.42 39.50 -12.31
N VAL A 82 -5.00 38.81 -13.37
CA VAL A 82 -5.00 37.34 -13.43
C VAL A 82 -4.02 36.74 -12.42
N VAL A 83 -2.80 37.27 -12.30
CA VAL A 83 -1.79 36.82 -11.31
C VAL A 83 -2.32 37.03 -9.89
N PHE A 84 -2.89 38.19 -9.56
CA PHE A 84 -3.48 38.45 -8.25
C PHE A 84 -4.62 37.48 -7.90
N LEU A 85 -5.46 37.10 -8.87
CA LEU A 85 -6.52 36.11 -8.66
C LEU A 85 -5.98 34.68 -8.48
N LEU A 86 -4.89 34.30 -9.16
CA LEU A 86 -4.21 33.01 -8.90
C LEU A 86 -3.56 33.00 -7.51
N MET A 87 -2.83 34.06 -7.15
CA MET A 87 -2.23 34.21 -5.82
C MET A 87 -3.30 34.19 -4.72
N THR A 88 -4.44 34.85 -4.94
CA THR A 88 -5.62 34.77 -4.05
C THR A 88 -6.07 33.32 -3.88
N ALA A 89 -6.32 32.59 -4.97
CA ALA A 89 -6.81 31.21 -4.89
C ALA A 89 -5.82 30.29 -4.14
N ALA A 90 -4.52 30.47 -4.35
CA ALA A 90 -3.48 29.76 -3.61
C ALA A 90 -3.46 30.13 -2.11
N VAL A 91 -3.52 31.42 -1.75
CA VAL A 91 -3.57 31.84 -0.33
C VAL A 91 -4.85 31.34 0.34
N LEU A 92 -6.01 31.38 -0.32
CA LEU A 92 -7.26 30.84 0.22
C LEU A 92 -7.20 29.31 0.41
N GLY A 93 -6.63 28.56 -0.53
CA GLY A 93 -6.42 27.10 -0.39
C GLY A 93 -5.47 26.76 0.75
N PHE A 94 -4.41 27.55 0.92
CA PHE A 94 -3.45 27.43 2.03
C PHE A 94 -4.09 27.75 3.39
N VAL A 95 -4.83 28.86 3.49
CA VAL A 95 -5.52 29.29 4.72
C VAL A 95 -6.62 28.30 5.10
N TRP A 96 -7.41 27.80 4.14
CA TRP A 96 -8.40 26.75 4.39
C TRP A 96 -7.77 25.46 4.92
N ALA A 97 -6.71 24.97 4.27
CA ALA A 97 -5.99 23.77 4.67
C ALA A 97 -5.38 23.91 6.07
N SER A 98 -4.73 25.04 6.39
CA SER A 98 -4.19 25.30 7.72
C SER A 98 -5.27 25.51 8.78
N GLY A 99 -6.44 26.07 8.44
CA GLY A 99 -7.60 26.16 9.34
C GLY A 99 -8.17 24.79 9.70
N ALA A 100 -8.40 23.94 8.69
CA ALA A 100 -8.83 22.55 8.89
C ALA A 100 -7.78 21.73 9.66
N ALA A 101 -6.49 21.95 9.39
CA ALA A 101 -5.39 21.38 10.16
C ALA A 101 -5.43 21.83 11.63
N HIS A 102 -5.64 23.11 11.90
CA HIS A 102 -5.72 23.63 13.25
C HIS A 102 -6.90 23.02 14.02
N PHE A 103 -8.09 22.94 13.42
CA PHE A 103 -9.24 22.23 14.03
C PHE A 103 -8.93 20.75 14.29
N ARG A 104 -8.30 20.06 13.34
CA ARG A 104 -7.90 18.65 13.50
C ARG A 104 -6.87 18.43 14.61
N MET A 105 -5.98 19.39 14.85
CA MET A 105 -4.90 19.29 15.84
C MET A 105 -5.25 19.84 17.23
N GLN A 106 -6.39 20.54 17.40
CA GLN A 106 -6.90 20.91 18.74
C GLN A 106 -7.22 19.67 19.58
N SER A 107 -7.95 18.71 18.99
CA SER A 107 -8.28 17.42 19.59
C SER A 107 -7.15 16.39 19.43
N ARG A 108 -5.90 16.78 19.71
CA ARG A 108 -4.75 15.87 19.73
C ARG A 108 -4.81 15.00 20.99
N PHE A 109 -4.40 13.74 20.88
CA PHE A 109 -4.27 12.85 22.03
C PHE A 109 -3.23 13.41 23.03
N PRO A 110 -3.58 13.62 24.32
CA PRO A 110 -2.66 14.11 25.34
C PRO A 110 -1.46 13.18 25.57
N ALA A 111 -0.26 13.75 25.72
CA ALA A 111 0.96 12.97 25.94
C ALA A 111 0.93 12.16 27.25
N GLU A 112 0.31 12.72 28.29
CA GLU A 112 0.13 12.10 29.62
C GLU A 112 -0.65 10.78 29.59
N LEU A 113 -1.52 10.60 28.59
CA LEU A 113 -2.30 9.36 28.42
C LEU A 113 -1.54 8.28 27.63
N GLU A 114 -0.34 8.56 27.10
CA GLU A 114 0.39 7.58 26.30
C GLU A 114 0.89 6.39 27.15
N ASN A 115 0.62 5.18 26.66
CA ASN A 115 0.82 3.89 27.31
C ASN A 115 0.04 3.63 28.61
N THR A 116 -0.79 4.57 29.07
CA THR A 116 -1.71 4.34 30.19
C THR A 116 -2.78 3.30 29.83
N GLU A 117 -3.26 2.53 30.82
CA GLU A 117 -4.28 1.49 30.64
C GLU A 117 -5.58 1.89 31.36
N HIS A 118 -6.67 2.05 30.59
CA HIS A 118 -7.97 2.52 31.10
C HIS A 118 -9.06 1.46 30.90
N LEU A 119 -9.96 1.29 31.87
CA LEU A 119 -11.16 0.47 31.70
C LEU A 119 -12.21 1.28 30.94
N LEU A 120 -12.56 0.89 29.70
CA LEU A 120 -13.42 1.68 28.83
C LEU A 120 -14.54 0.84 28.21
N ARG A 121 -15.73 1.43 28.10
CA ARG A 121 -16.87 0.89 27.35
C ARG A 121 -16.86 1.44 25.93
N PHE A 122 -16.99 0.58 24.92
CA PHE A 122 -16.89 0.99 23.52
C PHE A 122 -17.82 0.21 22.59
N GLU A 123 -18.24 0.88 21.52
CA GLU A 123 -19.01 0.35 20.39
C GLU A 123 -18.08 0.07 19.20
N VAL A 124 -18.25 -1.08 18.56
CA VAL A 124 -17.56 -1.43 17.31
C VAL A 124 -18.22 -0.70 16.13
N THR A 125 -17.54 0.26 15.50
CA THR A 125 -18.14 1.10 14.43
C THR A 125 -17.64 0.79 13.02
N GLY A 126 -16.42 0.25 12.89
CA GLY A 126 -15.82 -0.14 11.61
C GLY A 126 -15.96 -1.63 11.29
N LEU A 127 -15.68 -2.00 10.03
CA LEU A 127 -15.45 -3.41 9.68
C LEU A 127 -14.18 -3.91 10.40
N PRO A 128 -14.22 -5.06 11.09
CA PRO A 128 -13.05 -5.63 11.75
C PRO A 128 -12.08 -6.25 10.73
N VAL A 129 -10.83 -5.80 10.76
CA VAL A 129 -9.74 -6.19 9.86
C VAL A 129 -8.81 -7.20 10.53
N GLN A 130 -8.80 -8.45 10.07
CA GLN A 130 -7.84 -9.45 10.56
C GLN A 130 -6.40 -9.15 10.10
N SER A 131 -5.44 -9.49 10.96
CA SER A 131 -4.02 -9.56 10.62
C SER A 131 -3.43 -10.86 11.14
N GLY A 132 -3.02 -11.73 10.21
CA GLY A 132 -2.28 -12.96 10.50
C GLY A 132 -0.88 -12.67 11.04
N SER A 133 -0.39 -13.54 11.91
CA SER A 133 0.72 -13.26 12.84
C SER A 133 1.31 -14.58 13.34
N ALA A 134 2.64 -14.66 13.47
CA ALA A 134 3.31 -15.83 14.06
C ALA A 134 3.03 -15.99 15.58
N MET A 135 2.54 -14.92 16.23
CA MET A 135 2.13 -14.89 17.64
C MET A 135 0.61 -15.03 17.81
N GLY A 136 -0.11 -15.45 16.76
CA GLY A 136 -1.57 -15.58 16.75
C GLY A 136 -2.30 -14.36 16.20
N THR A 137 -3.51 -14.59 15.66
CA THR A 137 -4.34 -13.61 14.96
C THR A 137 -4.62 -12.35 15.79
N SER A 138 -4.69 -11.20 15.13
CA SER A 138 -5.17 -9.96 15.72
C SER A 138 -6.26 -9.32 14.85
N VAL A 139 -7.18 -8.58 15.47
CA VAL A 139 -8.21 -7.81 14.78
C VAL A 139 -7.98 -6.32 15.02
N ARG A 140 -7.90 -5.54 13.94
CA ARG A 140 -7.92 -4.08 13.98
C ARG A 140 -9.29 -3.56 13.61
N VAL A 141 -9.89 -2.70 14.42
CA VAL A 141 -11.24 -2.18 14.16
C VAL A 141 -11.41 -0.76 14.69
N ALA A 142 -12.16 0.06 13.97
CA ALA A 142 -12.54 1.39 14.47
C ALA A 142 -13.61 1.24 15.56
N ILE A 143 -13.43 1.95 16.67
CA ILE A 143 -14.36 1.96 17.80
C ILE A 143 -14.76 3.38 18.18
N ARG A 144 -15.94 3.51 18.80
CA ARG A 144 -16.41 4.70 19.50
C ARG A 144 -16.38 4.40 21.00
N ILE A 145 -15.72 5.23 21.80
CA ILE A 145 -15.86 5.15 23.27
C ILE A 145 -17.25 5.67 23.64
N LEU A 146 -17.99 4.91 24.44
CA LEU A 146 -19.34 5.26 24.89
C LEU A 146 -19.30 5.96 26.24
N GLU A 147 -18.68 5.31 27.22
CA GLU A 147 -18.66 5.75 28.62
C GLU A 147 -17.27 5.61 29.22
N LYS A 148 -17.02 6.49 30.20
CA LYS A 148 -15.79 6.61 30.95
C LYS A 148 -15.99 6.11 32.39
N GLU A 149 -15.90 4.81 32.61
CA GLU A 149 -16.12 4.24 33.95
C GLU A 149 -14.84 4.34 34.81
N SER A 150 -14.96 4.96 35.98
CA SER A 150 -13.88 5.01 36.98
C SER A 150 -13.75 3.67 37.71
N ASP A 151 -12.68 2.91 37.43
CA ASP A 151 -12.38 1.63 38.08
C ASP A 151 -12.11 1.82 39.59
N PRO A 152 -13.02 1.40 40.49
CA PRO A 152 -12.89 1.65 41.93
C PRO A 152 -11.81 0.77 42.60
N THR A 153 -11.20 -0.16 41.86
CA THR A 153 -10.18 -1.08 42.39
C THR A 153 -8.75 -0.60 42.14
N THR A 154 -8.54 0.30 41.18
CA THR A 154 -7.21 0.86 40.88
C THR A 154 -6.85 2.02 41.78
N LYS A 155 -5.93 1.79 42.73
CA LYS A 155 -5.30 2.84 43.59
C LYS A 155 -4.38 3.82 42.84
N HIS A 156 -4.59 4.05 41.55
CA HIS A 156 -3.76 4.91 40.69
C HIS A 156 -4.58 6.02 40.02
N GLN A 157 -5.28 6.80 40.86
CA GLN A 157 -5.38 8.27 40.85
C GLN A 157 -5.71 9.06 39.55
N PHE A 158 -6.06 8.39 38.45
CA PHE A 158 -6.55 9.01 37.22
C PHE A 158 -8.03 8.71 37.06
N SER A 159 -8.89 9.61 37.57
CA SER A 159 -10.30 9.59 37.20
C SER A 159 -10.44 9.79 35.70
N ALA A 160 -11.37 9.06 35.07
CA ALA A 160 -11.60 9.18 33.64
C ALA A 160 -12.17 10.56 33.23
N GLU A 161 -12.64 11.34 34.20
CA GLU A 161 -12.94 12.78 34.07
C GLU A 161 -11.76 13.57 33.49
N ALA A 162 -10.52 13.21 33.83
CA ALA A 162 -9.30 13.91 33.39
C ALA A 162 -8.99 13.80 31.88
N ILE A 163 -9.70 12.96 31.13
CA ILE A 163 -9.52 12.82 29.68
C ILE A 163 -10.30 13.93 28.95
N PRO A 164 -9.66 14.86 28.20
CA PRO A 164 -10.36 15.96 27.55
C PRO A 164 -11.45 15.50 26.56
N GLU A 165 -12.51 16.30 26.43
CA GLU A 165 -13.58 16.00 25.48
C GLU A 165 -13.04 15.95 24.03
N GLY A 166 -13.52 14.99 23.25
CA GLY A 166 -13.05 14.77 21.88
C GLY A 166 -11.67 14.10 21.75
N ALA A 167 -10.88 13.96 22.81
CA ALA A 167 -9.54 13.35 22.76
C ALA A 167 -9.54 11.87 22.37
N LEU A 168 -10.66 11.16 22.61
CA LEU A 168 -10.88 9.76 22.21
C LEU A 168 -11.80 9.61 20.99
N GLN A 169 -11.83 10.60 20.09
CA GLN A 169 -12.46 10.46 18.77
C GLN A 169 -11.51 9.74 17.80
N GLY A 170 -12.05 8.83 16.96
CA GLY A 170 -11.25 8.14 15.94
C GLY A 170 -10.24 7.15 16.52
N VAL A 171 -10.69 6.29 17.44
CA VAL A 171 -9.86 5.24 18.04
C VAL A 171 -9.79 4.02 17.12
N MET A 172 -8.56 3.61 16.79
CA MET A 172 -8.28 2.35 16.10
C MET A 172 -7.83 1.31 17.14
N LEU A 173 -8.72 0.38 17.47
CA LEU A 173 -8.44 -0.72 18.37
C LEU A 173 -7.62 -1.80 17.67
N ASN A 174 -6.61 -2.34 18.34
CA ASN A 174 -5.94 -3.59 18.00
C ASN A 174 -6.20 -4.63 19.09
N TRP A 175 -6.82 -5.74 18.73
CA TRP A 175 -7.25 -6.79 19.65
C TRP A 175 -6.49 -8.09 19.35
N PRO A 176 -5.48 -8.45 20.18
CA PRO A 176 -4.76 -9.72 20.04
C PRO A 176 -5.65 -10.91 20.43
N GLY A 177 -5.57 -12.02 19.69
CA GLY A 177 -6.31 -13.26 19.96
C GLY A 177 -7.79 -13.26 19.55
N ALA A 178 -8.36 -12.11 19.18
CA ALA A 178 -9.71 -12.04 18.61
C ALA A 178 -9.75 -12.53 17.15
N CYS A 179 -10.94 -12.90 16.69
CA CYS A 179 -11.16 -13.38 15.33
C CYS A 179 -12.54 -12.92 14.79
N VAL A 180 -12.82 -13.25 13.52
CA VAL A 180 -14.02 -12.74 12.80
C VAL A 180 -14.77 -13.85 12.04
N ARG A 181 -14.26 -15.10 12.09
CA ARG A 181 -14.86 -16.25 11.37
C ARG A 181 -14.88 -17.51 12.23
N ASP A 182 -13.72 -18.08 12.54
CA ASP A 182 -13.62 -19.50 12.93
C ASP A 182 -13.25 -19.76 14.42
N CYS A 183 -13.64 -18.87 15.32
CA CYS A 183 -13.54 -19.07 16.77
C CYS A 183 -14.60 -18.26 17.54
N GLY A 184 -14.93 -18.70 18.75
CA GLY A 184 -16.14 -18.30 19.51
C GLY A 184 -16.23 -16.84 20.01
N LEU A 185 -15.37 -15.94 19.54
CA LEU A 185 -15.41 -14.51 19.85
C LEU A 185 -15.42 -13.71 18.53
N ILE A 186 -16.60 -13.65 17.90
CA ILE A 186 -16.79 -12.99 16.59
C ILE A 186 -17.10 -11.51 16.79
N ILE A 187 -16.21 -10.64 16.31
CA ILE A 187 -16.41 -9.19 16.33
C ILE A 187 -17.36 -8.76 15.19
N VAL A 188 -18.37 -7.96 15.51
CA VAL A 188 -19.42 -7.45 14.59
C VAL A 188 -19.68 -5.95 14.86
N PRO A 189 -19.83 -5.09 13.84
CA PRO A 189 -20.20 -3.69 14.02
C PRO A 189 -21.53 -3.56 14.77
N GLY A 190 -21.58 -2.69 15.77
CA GLY A 190 -22.71 -2.47 16.68
C GLY A 190 -22.61 -3.23 18.00
N GLN A 191 -21.67 -4.16 18.17
CA GLN A 191 -21.44 -4.76 19.48
C GLN A 191 -20.86 -3.73 20.45
N ARG A 192 -21.33 -3.77 21.70
CA ARG A 192 -20.81 -3.02 22.85
C ARG A 192 -19.92 -3.94 23.69
N TRP A 193 -18.77 -3.43 24.12
CA TRP A 193 -17.75 -4.17 24.87
C TRP A 193 -17.16 -3.33 25.98
N GLN A 194 -16.72 -3.97 27.06
CA GLN A 194 -15.93 -3.37 28.13
C GLN A 194 -14.59 -4.09 28.24
N ALA A 195 -13.48 -3.35 28.14
CA ALA A 195 -12.14 -3.92 28.26
C ALA A 195 -11.16 -2.90 28.83
N ARG A 196 -10.04 -3.38 29.39
CA ARG A 196 -8.90 -2.52 29.69
C ARG A 196 -8.13 -2.24 28.40
N LEU A 197 -8.05 -0.98 28.01
CA LEU A 197 -7.42 -0.51 26.78
C LEU A 197 -6.13 0.26 27.11
N ARG A 198 -5.00 -0.20 26.57
CA ARG A 198 -3.76 0.57 26.57
C ARG A 198 -3.79 1.57 25.42
N LEU A 199 -3.74 2.86 25.74
CA LEU A 199 -3.83 3.94 24.75
C LEU A 199 -2.43 4.36 24.28
N ARG A 200 -2.30 4.74 23.00
CA ARG A 200 -1.04 5.15 22.35
C ARG A 200 -1.32 6.20 21.27
N MET A 201 -0.35 7.08 21.03
CA MET A 201 -0.45 8.00 19.90
C MET A 201 -0.31 7.25 18.55
N PRO A 202 -0.97 7.71 17.48
CA PRO A 202 -0.66 7.29 16.11
C PRO A 202 0.81 7.57 15.81
N HIS A 203 1.55 6.51 15.51
CA HIS A 203 2.96 6.57 15.21
C HIS A 203 3.35 5.35 14.39
N GLY A 204 4.34 5.49 13.51
CA GLY A 204 4.91 4.38 12.78
C GLY A 204 6.21 4.75 12.08
N PRO A 205 6.91 3.78 11.48
CA PRO A 205 8.23 4.02 10.90
C PRO A 205 8.23 5.10 9.82
N LEU A 206 9.26 5.95 9.80
CA LEU A 206 9.44 7.02 8.82
C LEU A 206 10.87 6.99 8.23
N ASN A 207 10.95 6.68 6.93
CA ASN A 207 12.18 6.70 6.15
C ASN A 207 12.12 7.84 5.10
N GLU A 208 13.23 8.18 4.43
CA GLU A 208 13.30 9.34 3.53
C GLU A 208 12.32 9.30 2.34
N SER A 209 12.10 8.13 1.74
CA SER A 209 11.20 7.85 0.60
C SER A 209 10.05 6.90 0.95
N GLY A 210 10.13 6.21 2.08
CA GLY A 210 9.15 5.22 2.54
C GLY A 210 7.74 5.76 2.82
N LEU A 211 6.80 4.83 2.99
CA LEU A 211 5.38 5.13 3.19
C LEU A 211 5.12 5.94 4.48
N ASP A 212 4.40 7.05 4.32
CA ASP A 212 4.00 7.90 5.44
C ASP A 212 2.82 7.30 6.20
N SER A 213 3.13 6.46 7.19
CA SER A 213 2.11 5.77 8.00
C SER A 213 1.32 6.74 8.89
N GLU A 214 1.96 7.80 9.39
CA GLU A 214 1.34 8.83 10.24
C GLU A 214 0.38 9.72 9.44
N ALA A 215 0.77 10.21 8.26
CA ALA A 215 -0.13 10.95 7.38
C ALA A 215 -1.33 10.10 6.91
N ARG A 216 -1.14 8.80 6.68
CA ARG A 216 -2.24 7.88 6.35
C ARG A 216 -3.21 7.70 7.51
N MET A 217 -2.72 7.54 8.74
CA MET A 217 -3.58 7.46 9.94
C MET A 217 -4.36 8.77 10.13
N LEU A 218 -3.69 9.93 9.99
CA LEU A 218 -4.32 11.25 10.04
C LEU A 218 -5.48 11.32 9.04
N GLN A 219 -5.25 11.04 7.75
CA GLN A 219 -6.31 11.11 6.74
C GLN A 219 -7.46 10.12 7.03
N GLN A 220 -7.15 8.91 7.48
CA GLN A 220 -8.16 7.90 7.85
C GLN A 220 -8.98 8.26 9.11
N GLY A 221 -8.75 9.42 9.72
CA GLY A 221 -9.46 9.87 10.93
C GLY A 221 -8.95 9.26 12.22
N VAL A 222 -7.88 8.44 12.16
CA VAL A 222 -7.29 7.79 13.33
C VAL A 222 -6.50 8.82 14.14
N ARG A 223 -6.94 9.09 15.37
CA ARG A 223 -6.27 10.00 16.31
C ARG A 223 -5.68 9.29 17.54
N VAL A 224 -6.13 8.06 17.80
CA VAL A 224 -5.69 7.24 18.94
C VAL A 224 -5.54 5.80 18.49
N MET A 225 -4.46 5.15 18.89
CA MET A 225 -4.29 3.70 18.80
C MET A 225 -4.61 3.09 20.16
N ALA A 226 -5.47 2.08 20.22
CA ALA A 226 -5.79 1.35 21.45
C ALA A 226 -5.37 -0.12 21.33
N GLN A 227 -5.01 -0.76 22.44
CA GLN A 227 -4.75 -2.20 22.49
C GLN A 227 -5.50 -2.86 23.65
N VAL A 228 -6.23 -3.94 23.40
CA VAL A 228 -6.90 -4.72 24.46
C VAL A 228 -5.87 -5.37 25.37
N ARG A 229 -6.13 -5.30 26.69
CA ARG A 229 -5.31 -5.88 27.77
C ARG A 229 -6.22 -6.68 28.70
N GLY A 230 -5.80 -7.89 29.06
CA GLY A 230 -6.61 -8.80 29.88
C GLY A 230 -7.80 -9.40 29.12
N GLN A 231 -8.89 -9.65 29.84
CA GLN A 231 -10.17 -10.10 29.27
C GLN A 231 -11.05 -8.89 28.87
N ALA A 232 -12.01 -9.14 27.98
CA ALA A 232 -13.04 -8.18 27.59
C ALA A 232 -14.42 -8.80 27.80
N SER A 233 -15.34 -8.02 28.36
CA SER A 233 -16.73 -8.41 28.60
C SER A 233 -17.61 -7.90 27.45
N TYR A 234 -18.44 -8.77 26.90
CA TYR A 234 -19.49 -8.38 25.96
C TYR A 234 -20.66 -7.74 26.72
N LEU A 235 -21.13 -6.58 26.28
CA LEU A 235 -22.22 -5.83 26.91
C LEU A 235 -23.55 -5.91 26.14
N GLY A 236 -23.59 -6.67 25.04
CA GLY A 236 -24.74 -6.71 24.13
C GLY A 236 -24.52 -5.91 22.85
N ASP A 237 -25.59 -5.76 22.08
CA ASP A 237 -25.62 -4.98 20.83
C ASP A 237 -26.13 -3.55 21.11
N SER A 238 -25.78 -2.61 20.23
CA SER A 238 -26.22 -1.22 20.31
C SER A 238 -27.67 -1.08 19.83
N GLU A 239 -28.55 -0.61 20.71
CA GLU A 239 -29.96 -0.34 20.42
C GLU A 239 -30.15 0.94 19.58
N GLU A 240 -29.18 1.86 19.61
CA GLU A 240 -29.20 3.10 18.84
C GLU A 240 -29.05 2.86 17.34
N PHE A 241 -29.94 3.48 16.53
CA PHE A 241 -29.82 3.44 15.09
C PHE A 241 -28.68 4.35 14.58
N SER A 242 -27.52 3.75 14.33
CA SER A 242 -26.43 4.39 13.60
C SER A 242 -26.34 3.86 12.16
N LEU A 243 -26.64 4.72 11.17
CA LEU A 243 -26.59 4.37 9.75
C LEU A 243 -25.22 3.79 9.33
N GLN A 244 -24.13 4.35 9.85
CA GLN A 244 -22.76 3.88 9.60
C GLN A 244 -22.55 2.45 10.13
N VAL A 245 -23.01 2.18 11.36
CA VAL A 245 -22.91 0.85 12.00
C VAL A 245 -23.75 -0.17 11.24
N GLN A 246 -24.98 0.19 10.87
CA GLN A 246 -25.86 -0.69 10.11
C GLN A 246 -25.28 -0.99 8.72
N LEU A 247 -24.76 0.00 7.98
CA LEU A 247 -24.06 -0.24 6.71
C LEU A 247 -22.84 -1.15 6.89
N ALA A 248 -22.03 -0.97 7.94
CA ALA A 248 -20.90 -1.86 8.22
C ALA A 248 -21.36 -3.30 8.55
N ARG A 249 -22.41 -3.45 9.36
CA ARG A 249 -23.03 -4.74 9.71
C ARG A 249 -23.59 -5.47 8.48
N TRP A 250 -24.27 -4.76 7.58
CA TRP A 250 -24.74 -5.31 6.29
C TRP A 250 -23.58 -5.72 5.37
N ARG A 251 -22.54 -4.89 5.24
CA ARG A 251 -21.34 -5.22 4.47
C ARG A 251 -20.64 -6.48 4.99
N GLN A 252 -20.47 -6.62 6.31
CA GLN A 252 -19.86 -7.82 6.90
C GLN A 252 -20.67 -9.09 6.65
N ARG A 253 -22.01 -9.02 6.76
CA ARG A 253 -22.91 -10.13 6.42
C ARG A 253 -22.73 -10.58 4.97
N ILE A 254 -22.71 -9.63 4.04
CA ILE A 254 -22.55 -9.89 2.59
C ILE A 254 -21.16 -10.46 2.30
N ALA A 255 -20.10 -9.86 2.85
CA ALA A 255 -18.72 -10.36 2.75
C ALA A 255 -18.62 -11.83 3.18
N ASN A 256 -19.14 -12.16 4.37
CA ASN A 256 -19.05 -13.52 4.91
C ASN A 256 -19.85 -14.53 4.07
N ARG A 257 -21.05 -14.17 3.58
CA ARG A 257 -21.83 -15.05 2.69
C ARG A 257 -21.18 -15.27 1.32
N MET A 258 -20.60 -14.21 0.74
CA MET A 258 -19.85 -14.30 -0.53
C MET A 258 -18.59 -15.15 -0.37
N MET A 259 -17.81 -14.96 0.69
CA MET A 259 -16.61 -15.76 0.97
C MET A 259 -16.95 -17.23 1.26
N LEU A 260 -18.07 -17.50 1.93
CA LEU A 260 -18.58 -18.86 2.15
C LEU A 260 -19.12 -19.50 0.84
N ALA A 261 -19.66 -18.71 -0.08
CA ALA A 261 -20.09 -19.16 -1.41
C ALA A 261 -18.92 -19.33 -2.40
N MET A 262 -17.70 -18.92 -2.03
CA MET A 262 -16.49 -19.02 -2.84
C MET A 262 -15.32 -19.61 -2.04
N SER A 263 -15.62 -20.51 -1.09
CA SER A 263 -14.63 -21.14 -0.22
C SER A 263 -13.58 -21.89 -1.04
N GLY A 264 -12.30 -21.52 -0.88
CA GLY A 264 -11.17 -22.07 -1.64
C GLY A 264 -10.90 -21.42 -3.00
N GLY A 265 -11.76 -20.51 -3.48
CA GLY A 265 -11.57 -19.83 -4.76
C GLY A 265 -10.55 -18.68 -4.69
N GLU A 266 -9.55 -18.68 -5.57
CA GLU A 266 -8.44 -17.73 -5.59
C GLU A 266 -8.88 -16.24 -5.59
N PHE A 267 -9.83 -15.88 -6.46
CA PHE A 267 -10.30 -14.51 -6.61
C PHE A 267 -11.47 -14.11 -5.68
N ALA A 268 -11.81 -14.93 -4.67
CA ALA A 268 -12.97 -14.70 -3.80
C ALA A 268 -12.89 -13.34 -3.08
N GLY A 269 -11.72 -13.00 -2.53
CA GLY A 269 -11.48 -11.71 -1.89
C GLY A 269 -11.48 -10.52 -2.86
N VAL A 270 -11.07 -10.73 -4.12
CA VAL A 270 -11.12 -9.70 -5.16
C VAL A 270 -12.57 -9.40 -5.57
N LEU A 271 -13.41 -10.44 -5.68
CA LEU A 271 -14.84 -10.31 -5.97
C LEU A 271 -15.61 -9.56 -4.86
N VAL A 272 -15.25 -9.76 -3.59
CA VAL A 272 -15.80 -9.01 -2.45
C VAL A 272 -15.31 -7.55 -2.44
N ALA A 273 -14.03 -7.31 -2.79
CA ALA A 273 -13.50 -5.95 -2.92
C ALA A 273 -14.19 -5.15 -4.04
N LEU A 274 -14.39 -5.79 -5.21
CA LEU A 274 -15.08 -5.19 -6.36
C LEU A 274 -16.54 -4.82 -6.08
N SER A 275 -17.25 -5.61 -5.27
CA SER A 275 -18.68 -5.43 -5.03
C SER A 275 -19.00 -4.49 -3.86
N ILE A 276 -18.32 -4.63 -2.71
CA ILE A 276 -18.64 -3.88 -1.48
C ILE A 276 -17.47 -3.08 -0.89
N GLY A 277 -16.30 -3.08 -1.56
CA GLY A 277 -15.13 -2.31 -1.15
C GLY A 277 -14.34 -2.91 0.01
N ASP A 278 -14.61 -4.15 0.41
CA ASP A 278 -13.87 -4.84 1.48
C ASP A 278 -12.67 -5.61 0.92
N GLN A 279 -11.49 -5.01 1.02
CA GLN A 279 -10.24 -5.51 0.46
C GLN A 279 -9.51 -6.55 1.33
N GLN A 280 -10.08 -6.93 2.49
CA GLN A 280 -9.44 -7.85 3.44
C GLN A 280 -9.14 -9.24 2.88
N GLY A 281 -9.95 -9.74 1.95
CA GLY A 281 -9.78 -11.07 1.38
C GLY A 281 -8.63 -11.20 0.38
N ILE A 282 -7.93 -10.10 0.06
CA ILE A 282 -6.90 -10.07 -0.98
C ILE A 282 -5.53 -10.34 -0.36
N THR A 283 -4.85 -11.36 -0.87
CA THR A 283 -3.58 -11.83 -0.31
C THR A 283 -2.42 -10.88 -0.63
N PRO A 284 -1.33 -10.88 0.15
CA PRO A 284 -0.13 -10.08 -0.16
C PRO A 284 0.49 -10.40 -1.54
N ALA A 285 0.38 -11.65 -2.01
CA ALA A 285 0.83 -12.05 -3.34
C ALA A 285 -0.05 -11.45 -4.45
N GLN A 286 -1.37 -11.37 -4.23
CA GLN A 286 -2.26 -10.71 -5.17
C GLN A 286 -1.99 -9.19 -5.22
N TRP A 287 -1.74 -8.55 -4.09
CA TRP A 287 -1.33 -7.14 -4.04
C TRP A 287 -0.02 -6.85 -4.78
N ASP A 288 0.96 -7.76 -4.75
CA ASP A 288 2.18 -7.64 -5.56
C ASP A 288 1.86 -7.73 -7.06
N TRP A 289 1.13 -8.76 -7.51
CA TRP A 289 0.70 -8.91 -8.91
C TRP A 289 -0.06 -7.68 -9.43
N PHE A 290 -1.07 -7.20 -8.68
CA PHE A 290 -1.83 -6.00 -9.07
C PHE A 290 -0.93 -4.76 -9.18
N SER A 291 0.11 -4.66 -8.35
CA SER A 291 1.07 -3.55 -8.42
C SER A 291 2.03 -3.71 -9.60
N ARG A 292 2.57 -4.91 -9.84
CA ARG A 292 3.46 -5.23 -10.99
C ARG A 292 2.78 -5.12 -12.35
N THR A 293 1.45 -5.14 -12.40
CA THR A 293 0.63 -4.93 -13.61
C THR A 293 0.00 -3.52 -13.71
N GLY A 294 0.21 -2.64 -12.72
CA GLY A 294 -0.43 -1.33 -12.66
C GLY A 294 -1.94 -1.36 -12.38
N MET A 295 -2.51 -2.53 -12.10
CA MET A 295 -3.96 -2.77 -11.97
C MET A 295 -4.51 -2.59 -10.55
N SER A 296 -3.70 -2.18 -9.56
CA SER A 296 -4.15 -1.91 -8.18
C SER A 296 -5.31 -0.89 -8.09
N HIS A 297 -5.56 -0.12 -9.15
CA HIS A 297 -6.69 0.80 -9.28
C HIS A 297 -8.03 0.10 -9.64
N LEU A 298 -8.01 -1.08 -10.27
CA LEU A 298 -9.21 -1.88 -10.57
C LEU A 298 -9.80 -2.57 -9.34
N VAL A 299 -8.95 -2.81 -8.34
CA VAL A 299 -9.26 -3.47 -7.06
C VAL A 299 -9.87 -2.50 -6.04
N ALA A 300 -9.73 -1.20 -6.28
CA ALA A 300 -10.56 -0.19 -5.64
C ALA A 300 -11.88 -0.05 -6.40
N ILE A 301 -12.95 0.38 -5.72
CA ILE A 301 -14.21 0.70 -6.41
C ILE A 301 -13.95 1.86 -7.37
N SER A 302 -13.99 1.54 -8.65
CA SER A 302 -13.60 2.44 -9.73
C SER A 302 -14.71 3.42 -10.09
N GLY A 303 -14.34 4.55 -10.68
CA GLY A 303 -15.32 5.53 -11.12
C GLY A 303 -16.22 5.03 -12.26
N THR A 304 -15.77 4.07 -13.06
CA THR A 304 -16.60 3.45 -14.10
C THR A 304 -17.69 2.58 -13.49
N HIS A 305 -17.42 1.86 -12.40
CA HIS A 305 -18.42 1.02 -11.73
C HIS A 305 -19.58 1.86 -11.17
N VAL A 306 -19.25 2.94 -10.43
CA VAL A 306 -20.25 3.89 -9.89
C VAL A 306 -21.03 4.57 -11.02
N SER A 307 -20.34 5.03 -12.07
CA SER A 307 -20.98 5.75 -13.19
C SER A 307 -21.86 4.84 -14.06
N LEU A 308 -21.48 3.57 -14.24
CA LEU A 308 -22.27 2.57 -14.95
C LEU A 308 -23.57 2.26 -14.20
N LEU A 309 -23.48 2.04 -12.88
CA LEU A 309 -24.65 1.82 -12.02
C LEU A 309 -25.59 3.04 -12.02
N ALA A 310 -25.04 4.25 -11.84
CA ALA A 310 -25.79 5.49 -11.90
C ALA A 310 -26.51 5.68 -13.24
N SER A 311 -25.83 5.38 -14.35
CA SER A 311 -26.42 5.46 -15.70
C SER A 311 -27.50 4.42 -15.92
N LEU A 312 -27.30 3.18 -15.46
CA LEU A 312 -28.27 2.09 -15.57
C LEU A 312 -29.54 2.42 -14.77
N VAL A 313 -29.42 2.85 -13.51
CA VAL A 313 -30.57 3.25 -12.70
C VAL A 313 -31.28 4.45 -13.34
N GLY A 314 -30.54 5.49 -13.76
CA GLY A 314 -31.13 6.65 -14.44
C GLY A 314 -31.92 6.28 -15.70
N LEU A 315 -31.39 5.37 -16.53
CA LEU A 315 -32.10 4.85 -17.72
C LEU A 315 -33.36 4.07 -17.33
N LEU A 316 -33.26 3.15 -16.35
CA LEU A 316 -34.40 2.35 -15.90
C LEU A 316 -35.51 3.20 -15.29
N THR A 317 -35.16 4.21 -14.47
CA THR A 317 -36.13 5.19 -13.96
C THR A 317 -36.79 5.95 -15.11
N CYS A 318 -36.04 6.43 -16.11
CA CYS A 318 -36.64 7.12 -17.27
C CYS A 318 -37.56 6.20 -18.10
N MET A 319 -37.22 4.92 -18.25
CA MET A 319 -38.07 3.93 -18.91
C MET A 319 -39.35 3.66 -18.10
N ALA A 320 -39.24 3.55 -16.78
CA ALA A 320 -40.39 3.40 -15.88
C ALA A 320 -41.30 4.63 -15.92
N THR A 321 -40.75 5.85 -15.79
CA THR A 321 -41.51 7.11 -15.89
C THR A 321 -42.25 7.21 -17.23
N ARG A 322 -41.58 6.89 -18.35
CA ARG A 322 -42.24 6.84 -19.67
C ARG A 322 -43.38 5.82 -19.72
N LYS A 323 -43.17 4.60 -19.19
CA LYS A 323 -44.18 3.53 -19.19
C LYS A 323 -45.38 3.87 -18.30
N VAL A 324 -45.16 4.49 -17.14
CA VAL A 324 -46.24 5.00 -16.27
C VAL A 324 -47.01 6.10 -16.97
N CYS A 325 -46.32 7.12 -17.50
CA CYS A 325 -46.94 8.25 -18.20
C CYS A 325 -47.73 7.86 -19.47
N TRP A 326 -47.30 6.81 -20.18
CA TRP A 326 -48.05 6.25 -21.29
C TRP A 326 -49.35 5.59 -20.81
N ARG A 327 -49.31 4.82 -19.71
CA ARG A 327 -50.50 4.18 -19.14
C ARG A 327 -51.48 5.16 -18.49
N THR A 328 -51.01 6.20 -17.77
CA THR A 328 -51.91 7.21 -17.17
C THR A 328 -52.57 8.08 -18.23
N ARG A 329 -51.86 8.42 -19.32
CA ARG A 329 -52.43 9.12 -20.48
C ARG A 329 -53.49 8.27 -21.20
N LEU A 330 -53.29 6.96 -21.32
CA LEU A 330 -54.31 6.05 -21.88
C LEU A 330 -55.52 5.87 -20.96
N ALA A 331 -55.33 5.95 -19.64
CA ALA A 331 -56.39 5.82 -18.64
C ALA A 331 -57.19 7.12 -18.36
N GLY A 332 -57.01 8.17 -19.17
CA GLY A 332 -57.76 9.44 -19.05
C GLY A 332 -57.47 10.29 -17.79
N HIS A 333 -56.59 9.85 -16.90
CA HIS A 333 -56.29 10.55 -15.64
C HIS A 333 -55.40 11.79 -15.84
N GLY A 334 -56.01 12.90 -16.26
CA GLY A 334 -55.34 14.18 -16.57
C GLY A 334 -54.61 14.88 -15.40
N TRP A 335 -54.66 14.32 -14.19
CA TRP A 335 -54.06 14.87 -12.98
C TRP A 335 -52.54 14.66 -12.90
N VAL A 336 -51.98 13.72 -13.67
CA VAL A 336 -50.53 13.46 -13.71
C VAL A 336 -49.88 14.32 -14.80
N GLN A 337 -49.34 15.48 -14.43
CA GLN A 337 -48.54 16.33 -15.33
C GLN A 337 -47.22 15.63 -15.72
N CYS A 338 -47.28 14.85 -16.80
CA CYS A 338 -46.19 13.98 -17.19
C CYS A 338 -45.00 14.73 -17.79
N PRO A 339 -43.75 14.42 -17.37
CA PRO A 339 -42.52 15.00 -17.92
C PRO A 339 -42.21 14.46 -19.32
N SER A 340 -42.99 14.91 -20.32
CA SER A 340 -42.85 14.55 -21.73
C SER A 340 -41.67 15.25 -22.42
N SER A 341 -41.19 16.37 -21.87
CA SER A 341 -40.06 17.11 -22.42
C SER A 341 -38.74 16.35 -22.24
N SER A 342 -37.87 16.43 -23.24
CA SER A 342 -36.52 15.86 -23.20
C SER A 342 -35.66 16.44 -22.06
N ILE A 343 -35.97 17.66 -21.61
CA ILE A 343 -35.34 18.33 -20.45
C ILE A 343 -35.75 17.65 -19.15
N ALA A 344 -37.05 17.42 -18.92
CA ALA A 344 -37.53 16.83 -17.67
C ALA A 344 -37.06 15.38 -17.48
N LEU A 345 -36.97 14.59 -18.56
CA LEU A 345 -36.36 13.25 -18.51
C LEU A 345 -34.85 13.30 -18.18
N ARG A 346 -34.10 14.31 -18.64
CA ARG A 346 -32.69 14.50 -18.23
C ARG A 346 -32.57 14.81 -16.73
N VAL A 347 -33.51 15.58 -16.17
CA VAL A 347 -33.57 15.86 -14.72
C VAL A 347 -33.87 14.58 -13.92
N VAL A 348 -34.84 13.77 -14.36
CA VAL A 348 -35.14 12.47 -13.73
C VAL A 348 -33.93 11.53 -13.78
N PHE A 349 -33.26 11.43 -14.93
CA PHE A 349 -32.02 10.67 -15.09
C PHE A 349 -30.93 11.16 -14.12
N ALA A 350 -30.69 12.47 -14.06
CA ALA A 350 -29.67 13.08 -13.22
C ALA A 350 -29.90 12.83 -11.72
N ILE A 351 -31.14 12.99 -11.25
CA ILE A 351 -31.50 12.77 -9.84
C ILE A 351 -31.37 11.28 -9.49
N ALA A 352 -31.95 10.38 -10.29
CA ALA A 352 -31.90 8.93 -10.02
C ALA A 352 -30.46 8.38 -10.09
N GLY A 353 -29.65 8.85 -11.05
CA GLY A 353 -28.24 8.49 -11.17
C GLY A 353 -27.39 9.02 -10.01
N THR A 354 -27.60 10.28 -9.58
CA THR A 354 -26.85 10.85 -8.45
C THR A 354 -27.23 10.20 -7.12
N LEU A 355 -28.52 9.89 -6.91
CA LEU A 355 -29.00 9.21 -5.70
C LEU A 355 -28.51 7.75 -5.61
N SER A 356 -28.55 7.01 -6.72
CA SER A 356 -28.00 5.65 -6.74
C SER A 356 -26.47 5.62 -6.61
N ALA A 357 -25.76 6.61 -7.16
CA ALA A 357 -24.34 6.81 -6.88
C ALA A 357 -24.09 7.07 -5.39
N LEU A 358 -24.86 7.95 -4.73
CA LEU A 358 -24.74 8.23 -3.29
C LEU A 358 -24.94 6.95 -2.46
N ILE A 359 -26.04 6.23 -2.69
CA ILE A 359 -26.36 4.97 -1.98
C ILE A 359 -25.25 3.95 -2.15
N TYR A 360 -24.79 3.72 -3.39
CA TYR A 360 -23.70 2.79 -3.66
C TYR A 360 -22.38 3.25 -3.04
N CYS A 361 -22.02 4.53 -3.11
CA CYS A 361 -20.79 5.06 -2.51
C CYS A 361 -20.79 4.98 -0.97
N LEU A 362 -21.94 5.13 -0.31
CA LEU A 362 -22.08 4.90 1.13
C LEU A 362 -21.95 3.40 1.47
N PHE A 363 -22.65 2.53 0.74
CA PHE A 363 -22.57 1.07 0.90
C PHE A 363 -21.18 0.49 0.54
N ALA A 364 -20.44 1.14 -0.36
CA ALA A 364 -19.03 0.89 -0.66
C ALA A 364 -18.07 1.26 0.49
N GLY A 365 -18.57 1.89 1.56
CA GLY A 365 -17.78 2.34 2.70
C GLY A 365 -17.17 3.73 2.55
N TRP A 366 -17.71 4.58 1.67
CA TRP A 366 -17.36 6.01 1.53
C TRP A 366 -15.86 6.29 1.30
N GLY A 367 -15.14 5.36 0.68
CA GLY A 367 -13.71 5.51 0.38
C GLY A 367 -13.43 6.64 -0.61
N ILE A 368 -12.25 7.25 -0.53
CA ILE A 368 -11.86 8.43 -1.32
C ILE A 368 -12.11 8.26 -2.84
N PRO A 369 -11.82 7.11 -3.50
CA PRO A 369 -12.13 6.92 -4.93
C PRO A 369 -13.64 6.97 -5.25
N ALA A 370 -14.47 6.44 -4.35
CA ALA A 370 -15.93 6.51 -4.47
C ALA A 370 -16.42 7.96 -4.28
N GLN A 371 -15.92 8.67 -3.27
CA GLN A 371 -16.21 10.09 -3.05
C GLN A 371 -15.90 10.96 -4.28
N ARG A 372 -14.71 10.80 -4.87
CA ARG A 372 -14.32 11.52 -6.11
C ARG A 372 -15.36 11.37 -7.21
N THR A 373 -15.78 10.13 -7.45
CA THR A 373 -16.74 9.83 -8.52
C THR A 373 -18.13 10.36 -8.18
N PHE A 374 -18.56 10.22 -6.92
CA PHE A 374 -19.82 10.79 -6.46
C PHE A 374 -19.85 12.32 -6.64
N TYR A 375 -18.82 13.06 -6.23
CA TYR A 375 -18.79 14.52 -6.39
C TYR A 375 -18.77 14.94 -7.87
N MET A 376 -18.08 14.21 -8.75
CA MET A 376 -18.13 14.45 -10.20
C MET A 376 -19.54 14.22 -10.78
N LEU A 377 -20.21 13.12 -10.41
CA LEU A 377 -21.58 12.82 -10.82
C LEU A 377 -22.58 13.82 -10.25
N ALA A 378 -22.41 14.25 -9.00
CA ALA A 378 -23.25 15.25 -8.35
C ALA A 378 -23.08 16.65 -8.98
N CYS A 379 -21.87 17.05 -9.37
CA CYS A 379 -21.64 18.29 -10.12
C CYS A 379 -22.33 18.25 -11.49
N ALA A 380 -22.20 17.14 -12.23
CA ALA A 380 -22.88 16.95 -13.51
C ALA A 380 -24.41 16.90 -13.36
N GLY A 381 -24.91 16.21 -12.34
CA GLY A 381 -26.33 16.13 -12.02
C GLY A 381 -26.92 17.49 -11.65
N LEU A 382 -26.25 18.25 -10.76
CA LEU A 382 -26.63 19.61 -10.41
C LEU A 382 -26.63 20.54 -11.63
N ALA A 383 -25.66 20.43 -12.52
CA ALA A 383 -25.63 21.20 -13.77
C ALA A 383 -26.85 20.91 -14.67
N VAL A 384 -27.28 19.65 -14.76
CA VAL A 384 -28.50 19.25 -15.50
C VAL A 384 -29.77 19.76 -14.81
N VAL A 385 -29.85 19.69 -13.48
CA VAL A 385 -31.01 20.16 -12.69
C VAL A 385 -31.14 21.68 -12.76
N ALA A 386 -30.07 22.42 -12.45
CA ALA A 386 -30.00 23.88 -12.46
C ALA A 386 -29.84 24.48 -13.88
N ARG A 387 -29.79 23.64 -14.92
CA ARG A 387 -29.62 24.00 -16.34
C ARG A 387 -28.35 24.81 -16.65
N TRP A 388 -27.32 24.67 -15.82
CA TRP A 388 -26.04 25.35 -15.98
C TRP A 388 -25.26 24.80 -17.18
N ARG A 389 -24.74 25.70 -18.02
CA ARG A 389 -23.86 25.34 -19.17
C ARG A 389 -22.40 25.16 -18.72
N LEU A 390 -22.15 24.31 -17.73
CA LEU A 390 -20.78 23.97 -17.33
C LEU A 390 -20.08 23.16 -18.44
N SER A 391 -18.83 23.49 -18.77
CA SER A 391 -18.03 22.60 -19.61
C SER A 391 -17.52 21.41 -18.81
N ALA A 392 -17.14 20.32 -19.50
CA ALA A 392 -16.55 19.16 -18.85
C ALA A 392 -15.27 19.49 -18.04
N ARG A 393 -14.53 20.53 -18.44
CA ARG A 393 -13.34 21.00 -17.72
C ARG A 393 -13.71 21.74 -16.43
N ASP A 394 -14.73 22.61 -16.49
CA ASP A 394 -15.20 23.34 -15.32
C ASP A 394 -15.84 22.40 -14.30
N GLY A 395 -16.57 21.37 -14.77
CA GLY A 395 -17.10 20.30 -13.92
C GLY A 395 -16.01 19.46 -13.23
N LEU A 396 -14.90 19.17 -13.92
CA LEU A 396 -13.74 18.48 -13.33
C LEU A 396 -13.02 19.37 -12.30
N ALA A 397 -12.81 20.65 -12.62
CA ALA A 397 -12.24 21.64 -11.71
C ALA A 397 -13.11 21.87 -10.47
N LEU A 398 -14.44 21.92 -10.63
CA LEU A 398 -15.38 22.09 -9.54
C LEU A 398 -15.39 20.87 -8.61
N ALA A 399 -15.38 19.66 -9.17
CA ALA A 399 -15.28 18.43 -8.39
C ALA A 399 -13.94 18.31 -7.63
N LEU A 400 -12.84 18.82 -8.20
CA LEU A 400 -11.54 18.92 -7.53
C LEU A 400 -11.59 19.90 -6.34
N VAL A 401 -12.15 21.09 -6.53
CA VAL A 401 -12.28 22.11 -5.47
C VAL A 401 -13.20 21.61 -4.35
N ILE A 402 -14.38 21.06 -4.67
CA ILE A 402 -15.31 20.52 -3.67
C ILE A 402 -14.68 19.39 -2.86
N LEU A 403 -14.04 18.42 -3.52
CA LEU A 403 -13.35 17.32 -2.84
C LEU A 403 -12.26 17.82 -1.89
N THR A 404 -11.43 18.77 -2.35
CA THR A 404 -10.29 19.27 -1.56
C THR A 404 -10.69 20.31 -0.51
N ALA A 405 -11.87 20.93 -0.63
CA ALA A 405 -12.49 21.67 0.45
C ALA A 405 -12.98 20.73 1.57
N ILE A 406 -13.60 19.60 1.21
CA ILE A 406 -14.13 18.61 2.17
C ILE A 406 -13.00 17.78 2.84
N ASP A 407 -12.05 17.26 2.05
CA ASP A 407 -10.83 16.60 2.54
C ASP A 407 -9.58 17.34 2.04
N PRO A 408 -9.06 18.34 2.79
CA PRO A 408 -7.84 19.04 2.42
C PRO A 408 -6.56 18.18 2.55
N TRP A 409 -6.64 16.98 3.14
CA TRP A 409 -5.54 16.01 3.17
C TRP A 409 -5.53 15.10 1.93
N SER A 410 -6.58 15.08 1.12
CA SER A 410 -6.67 14.28 -0.12
C SER A 410 -5.49 14.50 -1.08
N VAL A 411 -4.90 15.70 -1.05
CA VAL A 411 -3.72 16.09 -1.84
C VAL A 411 -2.45 15.29 -1.51
N LEU A 412 -2.38 14.69 -0.33
CA LEU A 412 -1.29 13.78 0.08
C LEU A 412 -1.40 12.40 -0.56
N THR A 413 -2.53 12.08 -1.22
CA THR A 413 -2.72 10.77 -1.85
C THR A 413 -2.36 10.80 -3.34
N GLY A 414 -1.42 9.95 -3.76
CA GLY A 414 -1.14 9.75 -5.20
C GLY A 414 -2.38 9.35 -6.00
N GLY A 415 -3.37 8.71 -5.35
CA GLY A 415 -4.65 8.37 -5.95
C GLY A 415 -5.52 9.58 -6.36
N LEU A 416 -5.38 10.75 -5.72
CA LEU A 416 -6.00 12.00 -6.19
C LEU A 416 -5.46 12.35 -7.58
N TRP A 417 -4.15 12.59 -7.64
CA TRP A 417 -3.41 13.04 -8.82
C TRP A 417 -3.60 12.10 -10.01
N LEU A 418 -3.42 10.79 -9.80
CA LEU A 418 -3.62 9.79 -10.86
C LEU A 418 -5.05 9.79 -11.41
N SER A 419 -6.07 9.99 -10.57
CA SER A 419 -7.47 10.02 -11.02
C SER A 419 -7.77 11.27 -11.86
N PHE A 420 -7.41 12.45 -11.35
CA PHE A 420 -7.72 13.71 -12.03
C PHE A 420 -6.87 13.89 -13.29
N SER A 421 -5.58 13.54 -13.28
CA SER A 421 -4.73 13.61 -14.47
C SER A 421 -5.12 12.62 -15.56
N ALA A 422 -5.58 11.40 -15.21
CA ALA A 422 -6.11 10.46 -16.20
C ALA A 422 -7.38 11.00 -16.88
N VAL A 423 -8.34 11.52 -16.10
CA VAL A 423 -9.58 12.10 -16.66
C VAL A 423 -9.29 13.36 -17.49
N ALA A 424 -8.40 14.24 -17.02
CA ALA A 424 -7.98 15.42 -17.78
C ALA A 424 -7.31 15.04 -19.11
N THR A 425 -6.44 14.02 -19.11
CA THR A 425 -5.80 13.49 -20.33
C THR A 425 -6.85 12.97 -21.31
N LEU A 426 -7.81 12.17 -20.84
CA LEU A 426 -8.92 11.65 -21.66
C LEU A 426 -9.76 12.79 -22.26
N MET A 427 -10.09 13.83 -21.49
CA MET A 427 -10.83 15.01 -21.96
C MET A 427 -10.06 15.85 -22.99
N ILE A 428 -8.73 15.99 -22.85
CA ILE A 428 -7.90 16.71 -23.83
C ILE A 428 -7.79 15.90 -25.12
N PHE A 429 -7.49 14.61 -25.01
CA PHE A 429 -7.28 13.72 -26.15
C PHE A 429 -8.56 13.51 -26.98
N THR A 430 -9.69 13.17 -26.35
CA THR A 430 -10.96 12.99 -27.05
C THR A 430 -11.42 14.26 -27.77
N ARG A 431 -11.25 15.44 -27.15
CA ARG A 431 -11.48 16.71 -27.84
C ARG A 431 -10.54 16.88 -29.04
N SER A 432 -9.25 16.61 -28.89
CA SER A 432 -8.30 16.76 -30.02
C SER A 432 -8.63 15.85 -31.21
N GLN A 433 -9.20 14.67 -30.96
CA GLN A 433 -9.72 13.81 -32.03
C GLN A 433 -10.98 14.39 -32.69
N ALA A 434 -11.92 14.93 -31.91
CA ALA A 434 -13.12 15.57 -32.46
C ALA A 434 -12.77 16.82 -33.30
N ASP A 435 -11.90 17.68 -32.78
CA ASP A 435 -11.41 18.88 -33.47
C ASP A 435 -10.65 18.50 -34.77
N ALA A 436 -9.86 17.42 -34.76
CA ALA A 436 -9.15 16.91 -35.96
C ALA A 436 -10.08 16.26 -36.99
N VAL A 437 -11.10 15.50 -36.57
CA VAL A 437 -12.12 14.93 -37.47
C VAL A 437 -12.92 16.06 -38.13
N ALA A 438 -13.32 17.09 -37.37
CA ALA A 438 -14.02 18.25 -37.92
C ALA A 438 -13.17 18.98 -38.98
N ALA A 439 -11.87 19.19 -38.73
CA ALA A 439 -10.96 19.78 -39.71
C ALA A 439 -10.80 18.92 -40.98
N ALA A 440 -10.64 17.60 -40.84
CA ALA A 440 -10.55 16.68 -41.98
C ALA A 440 -11.86 16.60 -42.78
N THR A 441 -13.02 16.76 -42.14
CA THR A 441 -14.32 16.85 -42.82
C THR A 441 -14.49 18.20 -43.53
N ALA A 442 -14.03 19.31 -42.95
CA ALA A 442 -14.08 20.62 -43.57
C ALA A 442 -13.21 20.68 -44.85
N LEU A 443 -12.00 20.11 -44.82
CA LEU A 443 -11.12 20.04 -45.99
C LEU A 443 -11.77 19.28 -47.17
N ARG A 444 -12.35 18.09 -46.90
CA ARG A 444 -13.10 17.32 -47.91
C ARG A 444 -14.38 18.01 -48.38
N GLY A 445 -14.99 18.84 -47.53
CA GLY A 445 -16.12 19.70 -47.90
C GLY A 445 -15.73 20.80 -48.89
N GLY A 446 -14.50 21.32 -48.80
CA GLY A 446 -13.95 22.28 -49.76
C GLY A 446 -13.67 21.66 -51.12
N GLU A 447 -13.02 20.48 -51.16
CA GLU A 447 -12.75 19.75 -52.42
C GLU A 447 -14.03 19.43 -53.21
N LEU A 448 -15.15 19.20 -52.52
CA LEU A 448 -16.47 18.99 -53.13
C LEU A 448 -17.19 20.29 -53.56
N TYR A 449 -16.70 21.47 -53.19
CA TYR A 449 -17.25 22.76 -53.61
C TYR A 449 -16.53 23.30 -54.86
N ASP A 450 -15.20 23.18 -54.94
CA ASP A 450 -14.43 23.53 -56.15
C ASP A 450 -14.72 22.60 -57.33
N ALA A 451 -15.02 21.31 -57.07
CA ALA A 451 -15.45 20.36 -58.10
C ALA A 451 -16.82 20.69 -58.74
N GLY A 452 -17.52 21.74 -58.30
CA GLY A 452 -18.84 22.14 -58.77
C GLY A 452 -18.88 23.07 -59.99
N GLN A 453 -17.74 23.55 -60.50
CA GLN A 453 -17.69 24.55 -61.59
C GLN A 453 -16.93 24.10 -62.86
N SER A 454 -17.35 22.99 -63.48
CA SER A 454 -16.98 22.69 -64.87
C SER A 454 -18.16 22.17 -65.69
N ARG A 455 -18.66 23.05 -66.55
CA ARG A 455 -19.44 22.89 -67.80
C ARG A 455 -20.03 21.53 -68.20
N ASP A 456 -21.25 21.67 -68.75
CA ASP A 456 -21.82 20.94 -69.88
C ASP A 456 -21.95 19.41 -69.79
N TYR A 457 -23.19 18.94 -69.61
CA TYR A 457 -23.84 18.10 -70.63
C TYR A 457 -25.37 18.15 -70.47
N GLN A 458 -26.06 18.72 -71.47
CA GLN A 458 -27.51 18.52 -71.64
C GLN A 458 -27.78 17.23 -72.44
N GLY A 459 -28.90 16.58 -72.13
CA GLY A 459 -29.47 15.52 -72.95
C GLY A 459 -28.94 14.12 -72.69
N HIS A 460 -29.74 13.31 -71.98
CA HIS A 460 -30.50 12.21 -72.61
C HIS A 460 -31.51 11.63 -71.60
N ALA A 461 -32.74 12.14 -71.64
CA ALA A 461 -33.85 11.59 -70.87
C ALA A 461 -34.49 10.42 -71.63
N GLY A 462 -33.90 9.22 -71.51
CA GLY A 462 -34.41 8.01 -72.16
C GLY A 462 -33.74 6.73 -71.65
N GLN A 463 -34.45 5.60 -71.74
CA GLN A 463 -33.95 4.24 -71.45
C GLN A 463 -33.48 3.95 -70.01
N VAL A 464 -34.31 4.22 -68.99
CA VAL A 464 -34.16 3.59 -67.65
C VAL A 464 -35.42 2.77 -67.29
N ALA A 465 -35.79 1.84 -68.19
CA ALA A 465 -36.94 0.94 -68.02
C ALA A 465 -36.57 -0.56 -68.11
N GLY A 466 -35.29 -0.92 -68.26
CA GLY A 466 -34.82 -2.30 -68.47
C GLY A 466 -33.83 -2.86 -67.44
N TRP A 467 -33.46 -2.10 -66.40
CA TRP A 467 -32.30 -2.41 -65.54
C TRP A 467 -32.64 -2.97 -64.14
N GLN A 468 -33.90 -3.36 -63.88
CA GLN A 468 -34.32 -3.82 -62.55
C GLN A 468 -34.11 -5.34 -62.29
N ALA A 469 -33.73 -6.13 -63.30
CA ALA A 469 -33.63 -7.59 -63.19
C ALA A 469 -32.21 -8.13 -62.84
N ASP A 470 -31.14 -7.64 -63.47
CA ASP A 470 -29.80 -8.29 -63.45
C ASP A 470 -28.95 -7.99 -62.20
N TRP A 471 -29.30 -6.99 -61.39
CA TRP A 471 -28.44 -6.57 -60.26
C TRP A 471 -28.43 -7.54 -59.08
N ARG A 472 -29.45 -8.41 -58.95
CA ARG A 472 -29.62 -9.26 -57.75
C ARG A 472 -28.67 -10.45 -57.69
N GLU A 473 -28.30 -11.05 -58.82
CA GLU A 473 -27.37 -12.18 -58.81
C GLU A 473 -25.92 -11.71 -58.62
N ARG A 474 -25.51 -10.63 -59.30
CA ARG A 474 -24.13 -10.08 -59.21
C ARG A 474 -23.74 -9.57 -57.81
N LEU A 475 -24.69 -9.15 -56.98
CA LEU A 475 -24.43 -8.65 -55.62
C LEU A 475 -24.36 -9.74 -54.54
N SER A 476 -24.80 -10.97 -54.83
CA SER A 476 -24.85 -12.07 -53.86
C SER A 476 -23.48 -12.47 -53.26
N GLY A 477 -22.41 -12.43 -54.06
CA GLY A 477 -21.07 -12.83 -53.64
C GLY A 477 -20.29 -11.78 -52.83
N HIS A 478 -20.44 -10.49 -53.15
CA HIS A 478 -19.59 -9.42 -52.61
C HIS A 478 -20.17 -8.70 -51.39
N VAL A 479 -21.48 -8.77 -51.14
CA VAL A 479 -22.08 -8.09 -49.98
C VAL A 479 -21.65 -8.73 -48.65
N ASN A 480 -21.46 -10.05 -48.58
CA ASN A 480 -20.99 -10.71 -47.36
C ASN A 480 -19.53 -10.36 -47.02
N THR A 481 -18.64 -10.31 -48.01
CA THR A 481 -17.24 -9.89 -47.78
C THR A 481 -17.15 -8.40 -47.44
N ALA A 482 -17.91 -7.54 -48.12
CA ALA A 482 -18.00 -6.12 -47.78
C ALA A 482 -18.60 -5.86 -46.39
N TRP A 483 -19.64 -6.61 -45.98
CA TRP A 483 -20.25 -6.50 -44.65
C TRP A 483 -19.31 -7.00 -43.55
N LEU A 484 -18.66 -8.15 -43.74
CA LEU A 484 -17.64 -8.65 -42.82
C LEU A 484 -16.47 -7.66 -42.73
N ALA A 485 -15.98 -7.13 -43.85
CA ALA A 485 -14.93 -6.12 -43.87
C ALA A 485 -15.35 -4.82 -43.16
N MET A 486 -16.55 -4.28 -43.42
CA MET A 486 -17.07 -3.09 -42.70
C MET A 486 -17.21 -3.34 -41.20
N LYS A 487 -17.65 -4.54 -40.80
CA LYS A 487 -17.81 -4.94 -39.39
C LYS A 487 -16.45 -5.08 -38.71
N GLN A 488 -15.48 -5.73 -39.36
CA GLN A 488 -14.08 -5.82 -38.94
C GLN A 488 -13.44 -4.42 -38.85
N TRP A 489 -13.66 -3.55 -39.83
CA TRP A 489 -13.14 -2.18 -39.85
C TRP A 489 -13.71 -1.32 -38.72
N ARG A 490 -14.99 -1.52 -38.36
CA ARG A 490 -15.59 -0.94 -37.15
C ARG A 490 -14.93 -1.47 -35.87
N TYR A 491 -14.78 -2.78 -35.70
CA TYR A 491 -14.09 -3.35 -34.53
C TYR A 491 -12.62 -2.91 -34.46
N TRP A 492 -11.93 -2.81 -35.59
CA TRP A 492 -10.56 -2.31 -35.69
C TRP A 492 -10.46 -0.83 -35.33
N SER A 493 -11.43 -0.01 -35.73
CA SER A 493 -11.53 1.41 -35.32
C SER A 493 -11.75 1.55 -33.80
N TYR A 494 -12.65 0.75 -33.21
CA TYR A 494 -12.82 0.71 -31.76
C TYR A 494 -11.56 0.23 -31.04
N PHE A 495 -10.89 -0.81 -31.54
CA PHE A 495 -9.63 -1.31 -30.98
C PHE A 495 -8.51 -0.27 -31.05
N ARG A 496 -8.31 0.39 -32.20
CA ARG A 496 -7.34 1.48 -32.36
C ARG A 496 -7.63 2.66 -31.43
N THR A 497 -8.91 2.99 -31.23
CA THR A 497 -9.33 4.05 -30.30
C THR A 497 -9.05 3.66 -28.85
N ALA A 498 -9.42 2.44 -28.43
CA ALA A 498 -9.15 1.93 -27.08
C ALA A 498 -7.65 1.82 -26.78
N LEU A 499 -6.86 1.31 -27.73
CA LEU A 499 -5.40 1.23 -27.65
C LEU A 499 -4.77 2.63 -27.53
N GLY A 500 -5.23 3.60 -28.33
CA GLY A 500 -4.78 4.98 -28.27
C GLY A 500 -5.12 5.66 -26.94
N LEU A 501 -6.32 5.44 -26.40
CA LEU A 501 -6.75 5.94 -25.09
C LEU A 501 -5.95 5.32 -23.94
N GLN A 502 -5.70 4.01 -23.97
CA GLN A 502 -4.87 3.35 -22.94
C GLN A 502 -3.41 3.82 -23.02
N LEU A 503 -2.85 3.94 -24.23
CA LEU A 503 -1.48 4.41 -24.45
C LEU A 503 -1.30 5.86 -23.94
N ILE A 504 -2.18 6.78 -24.33
CA ILE A 504 -2.03 8.20 -23.96
C ILE A 504 -2.20 8.43 -22.45
N VAL A 505 -3.11 7.72 -21.77
CA VAL A 505 -3.26 7.78 -20.30
C VAL A 505 -2.06 7.14 -19.61
N THR A 506 -1.53 6.03 -20.13
CA THR A 506 -0.34 5.38 -19.57
C THR A 506 0.86 6.32 -19.65
N LEU A 507 1.12 6.94 -20.80
CA LEU A 507 2.22 7.90 -20.99
C LEU A 507 2.04 9.18 -20.16
N ALA A 508 0.85 9.78 -20.16
CA ALA A 508 0.61 11.05 -19.47
C ALA A 508 0.64 10.94 -17.93
N THR A 509 0.36 9.76 -17.37
CA THR A 509 0.47 9.51 -15.91
C THR A 509 1.86 9.01 -15.49
N LEU A 510 2.71 8.59 -16.44
CA LEU A 510 4.00 7.97 -16.18
C LEU A 510 4.98 8.81 -15.34
N PRO A 511 5.13 10.15 -15.53
CA PRO A 511 5.99 10.97 -14.66
C PRO A 511 5.60 10.88 -13.19
N TRP A 512 4.30 10.85 -12.91
CA TRP A 512 3.76 10.76 -11.55
C TRP A 512 3.86 9.34 -10.98
N VAL A 513 3.63 8.31 -11.81
CA VAL A 513 3.84 6.90 -11.41
C VAL A 513 5.32 6.66 -11.03
N ALA A 514 6.26 7.13 -11.85
CA ALA A 514 7.68 7.01 -11.58
C ALA A 514 8.08 7.75 -10.28
N ALA A 515 7.66 9.02 -10.14
CA ALA A 515 7.97 9.83 -8.96
C ALA A 515 7.37 9.29 -7.65
N GLN A 516 6.26 8.55 -7.71
CA GLN A 516 5.49 8.18 -6.52
C GLN A 516 5.60 6.69 -6.12
N PHE A 517 6.09 5.82 -7.00
CA PHE A 517 6.27 4.38 -6.73
C PHE A 517 7.68 3.84 -7.02
N ASN A 518 8.59 4.67 -7.56
CA ASN A 518 9.95 4.27 -7.95
C ASN A 518 9.99 3.04 -8.90
N GLY A 519 8.97 2.90 -9.73
CA GLY A 519 8.87 1.83 -10.71
C GLY A 519 7.68 1.98 -11.66
N ILE A 520 7.84 1.46 -12.87
CA ILE A 520 6.90 1.56 -13.98
C ILE A 520 6.58 0.15 -14.47
N SER A 521 5.30 -0.21 -14.50
CA SER A 521 4.86 -1.50 -15.06
C SER A 521 4.87 -1.44 -16.60
N LEU A 522 5.79 -2.17 -17.23
CA LEU A 522 5.89 -2.26 -18.69
C LEU A 522 4.75 -3.11 -19.29
N VAL A 523 4.23 -4.07 -18.52
CA VAL A 523 3.06 -4.88 -18.90
C VAL A 523 1.71 -4.19 -18.63
N SER A 524 1.71 -2.97 -18.09
CA SER A 524 0.47 -2.23 -17.79
C SER A 524 -0.41 -2.01 -19.02
N LEU A 525 0.18 -1.72 -20.19
CA LEU A 525 -0.57 -1.54 -21.44
C LEU A 525 -1.35 -2.81 -21.85
N PRO A 526 -0.72 -3.99 -22.07
CA PRO A 526 -1.45 -5.20 -22.40
C PRO A 526 -2.34 -5.72 -21.25
N ALA A 527 -1.91 -5.58 -19.99
CA ALA A 527 -2.72 -6.02 -18.84
C ALA A 527 -4.03 -5.25 -18.74
N ASN A 528 -4.01 -3.91 -18.83
CA ASN A 528 -5.23 -3.10 -18.81
C ASN A 528 -6.07 -3.27 -20.08
N LEU A 529 -5.46 -3.41 -21.26
CA LEU A 529 -6.17 -3.65 -22.52
C LEU A 529 -7.00 -4.96 -22.47
N TRP A 530 -6.53 -5.98 -21.76
CA TRP A 530 -7.30 -7.20 -21.49
C TRP A 530 -8.29 -7.03 -20.32
N ALA A 531 -7.80 -6.60 -19.15
CA ALA A 531 -8.59 -6.66 -17.92
C ALA A 531 -9.68 -5.59 -17.84
N VAL A 532 -9.46 -4.36 -18.32
CA VAL A 532 -10.43 -3.26 -18.16
C VAL A 532 -11.79 -3.60 -18.81
N PRO A 533 -11.87 -4.14 -20.05
CA PRO A 533 -13.13 -4.62 -20.62
C PRO A 533 -13.82 -5.69 -19.78
N TRP A 534 -13.13 -6.78 -19.43
CA TRP A 534 -13.73 -7.88 -18.66
C TRP A 534 -14.17 -7.46 -17.27
N VAL A 535 -13.32 -6.72 -16.54
CA VAL A 535 -13.60 -6.24 -15.18
C VAL A 535 -14.77 -5.26 -15.15
N SER A 536 -14.80 -4.31 -16.08
CA SER A 536 -15.81 -3.24 -16.09
C SER A 536 -17.17 -3.68 -16.63
N LEU A 537 -17.19 -4.49 -17.70
CA LEU A 537 -18.42 -4.79 -18.45
C LEU A 537 -19.10 -6.10 -18.03
N ALA A 538 -18.35 -7.06 -17.46
CA ALA A 538 -18.87 -8.39 -17.14
C ALA A 538 -18.67 -8.74 -15.64
N LEU A 539 -17.43 -8.69 -15.15
CA LEU A 539 -17.08 -9.17 -13.82
C LEU A 539 -17.74 -8.35 -12.71
N THR A 540 -17.64 -7.02 -12.76
CA THR A 540 -18.19 -6.17 -11.71
C THR A 540 -19.73 -6.19 -11.66
N PRO A 541 -20.46 -6.09 -12.79
CA PRO A 541 -21.92 -6.30 -12.79
C PRO A 541 -22.32 -7.65 -12.19
N ALA A 542 -21.58 -8.73 -12.49
CA ALA A 542 -21.84 -10.05 -11.94
C ALA A 542 -21.52 -10.15 -10.43
N ALA A 543 -20.42 -9.54 -9.97
CA ALA A 543 -20.04 -9.48 -8.56
C ALA A 543 -21.02 -8.63 -7.73
N LEU A 544 -21.53 -7.53 -8.29
CA LEU A 544 -22.57 -6.69 -7.68
C LEU A 544 -23.91 -7.44 -7.59
N MET A 545 -24.29 -8.17 -8.65
CA MET A 545 -25.48 -9.04 -8.62
C MET A 545 -25.37 -10.11 -7.53
N LEU A 546 -24.21 -10.78 -7.44
CA LEU A 546 -23.95 -11.80 -6.42
C LEU A 546 -24.00 -11.21 -4.99
N ALA A 547 -23.44 -10.01 -4.79
CA ALA A 547 -23.49 -9.30 -3.51
C ALA A 547 -24.93 -8.86 -3.14
N MET A 548 -25.71 -8.38 -4.10
CA MET A 548 -27.12 -8.02 -3.91
C MET A 548 -27.93 -9.24 -3.50
N LEU A 549 -27.76 -10.38 -4.19
CA LEU A 549 -28.45 -11.63 -3.87
C LEU A 549 -28.05 -12.20 -2.49
N ALA A 550 -26.77 -12.10 -2.11
CA ALA A 550 -26.30 -12.45 -0.76
C ALA A 550 -26.95 -11.56 0.32
N GLY A 551 -27.15 -10.28 0.03
CA GLY A 551 -27.83 -9.32 0.89
C GLY A 551 -29.34 -9.55 1.01
N LEU A 552 -29.99 -9.90 -0.10
CA LEU A 552 -31.44 -10.20 -0.18
C LEU A 552 -31.86 -11.52 0.47
N GLY A 553 -30.91 -12.32 0.99
CA GLY A 553 -31.22 -13.53 1.76
C GLY A 553 -30.89 -14.85 1.06
N LEU A 554 -30.58 -14.85 -0.24
CA LEU A 554 -30.63 -16.04 -1.12
C LEU A 554 -29.98 -17.32 -0.53
N PRO A 555 -30.67 -18.48 -0.49
CA PRO A 555 -30.17 -19.70 0.14
C PRO A 555 -28.74 -20.08 -0.27
N GLN A 556 -27.91 -20.45 0.69
CA GLN A 556 -26.46 -20.63 0.49
C GLN A 556 -26.08 -21.61 -0.64
N PRO A 557 -26.78 -22.75 -0.87
CA PRO A 557 -26.48 -23.64 -2.00
C PRO A 557 -26.72 -22.97 -3.37
N LEU A 558 -27.75 -22.13 -3.49
CA LEU A 558 -28.04 -21.39 -4.72
C LEU A 558 -27.07 -20.22 -4.90
N LEU A 559 -26.65 -19.57 -3.80
CA LEU A 559 -25.61 -18.55 -3.84
C LEU A 559 -24.25 -19.13 -4.29
N LEU A 560 -23.91 -20.34 -3.84
CA LEU A 560 -22.74 -21.11 -4.29
C LEU A 560 -22.83 -21.46 -5.79
N ALA A 561 -23.98 -21.96 -6.25
CA ALA A 561 -24.19 -22.28 -7.67
C ALA A 561 -24.06 -21.05 -8.58
N LEU A 562 -24.50 -19.87 -8.13
CA LEU A 562 -24.32 -18.59 -8.84
C LEU A 562 -22.90 -18.02 -8.70
N ALA A 563 -22.19 -18.30 -7.62
CA ALA A 563 -20.83 -17.82 -7.40
C ALA A 563 -19.80 -18.51 -8.32
N LEU A 564 -19.99 -19.80 -8.64
CA LEU A 564 -19.08 -20.58 -9.50
C LEU A 564 -18.83 -19.94 -10.89
N PRO A 565 -19.85 -19.57 -11.71
CA PRO A 565 -19.61 -18.91 -13.00
C PRO A 565 -19.03 -17.50 -12.84
N VAL A 566 -19.36 -16.78 -11.76
CA VAL A 566 -18.73 -15.47 -11.45
C VAL A 566 -17.24 -15.64 -11.15
N HIS A 567 -16.85 -16.73 -10.50
CA HIS A 567 -15.45 -17.08 -10.25
C HIS A 567 -14.71 -17.49 -11.53
N GLY A 568 -15.34 -18.26 -12.42
CA GLY A 568 -14.79 -18.58 -13.74
C GLY A 568 -14.56 -17.32 -14.59
N LEU A 569 -15.50 -16.37 -14.55
CA LEU A 569 -15.35 -15.06 -15.18
C LEU A 569 -14.22 -14.23 -14.56
N ALA A 570 -14.01 -14.31 -13.23
CA ALA A 570 -12.87 -13.69 -12.58
C ALA A 570 -11.55 -14.26 -13.10
N TRP A 571 -11.47 -15.59 -13.25
CA TRP A 571 -10.29 -16.26 -13.78
C TRP A 571 -9.95 -15.81 -15.21
N VAL A 572 -10.94 -15.76 -16.11
CA VAL A 572 -10.77 -15.24 -17.49
C VAL A 572 -10.30 -13.78 -17.51
N ALA A 573 -10.85 -12.94 -16.63
CA ALA A 573 -10.49 -11.53 -16.55
C ALA A 573 -9.06 -11.30 -16.01
N LEU A 574 -8.57 -12.16 -15.12
CA LEU A 574 -7.43 -11.88 -14.26
C LEU A 574 -6.20 -12.77 -14.51
N ALA A 575 -6.37 -14.08 -14.74
CA ALA A 575 -5.24 -15.03 -14.87
C ALA A 575 -4.24 -14.68 -15.99
N PRO A 576 -4.64 -14.16 -17.18
CA PRO A 576 -3.68 -13.70 -18.20
C PRO A 576 -2.77 -12.57 -17.71
N THR A 577 -3.25 -11.72 -16.78
CA THR A 577 -2.45 -10.64 -16.21
C THR A 577 -1.55 -11.12 -15.07
N GLN A 578 -1.95 -12.16 -14.34
CA GLN A 578 -1.13 -12.85 -13.35
C GLN A 578 0.09 -13.51 -14.02
N TRP A 579 -0.10 -14.07 -15.21
CA TRP A 579 0.99 -14.54 -16.07
C TRP A 579 1.90 -13.39 -16.55
N LEU A 580 1.34 -12.28 -17.07
CA LEU A 580 2.13 -11.09 -17.44
C LEU A 580 2.97 -10.55 -16.27
N ALA A 581 2.47 -10.64 -15.04
CA ALA A 581 3.17 -10.19 -13.84
C ALA A 581 4.39 -11.06 -13.46
N GLN A 582 4.42 -12.33 -13.87
CA GLN A 582 5.53 -13.24 -13.58
C GLN A 582 6.77 -12.92 -14.43
N TRP A 583 6.62 -12.23 -15.56
CA TRP A 583 7.75 -11.82 -16.41
C TRP A 583 8.76 -10.97 -15.61
N PRO A 584 10.07 -11.29 -15.63
CA PRO A 584 11.08 -10.52 -14.90
C PRO A 584 11.11 -9.04 -15.29
N GLY A 585 10.90 -8.71 -16.57
CA GLY A 585 10.83 -7.34 -17.08
C GLY A 585 9.52 -6.60 -16.80
N ALA A 586 8.56 -7.20 -16.07
CA ALA A 586 7.22 -6.62 -15.88
C ALA A 586 7.24 -5.22 -15.23
N VAL A 587 8.26 -4.91 -14.42
CA VAL A 587 8.46 -3.60 -13.80
C VAL A 587 9.89 -3.11 -14.06
N MET A 588 10.01 -1.92 -14.62
CA MET A 588 11.25 -1.14 -14.65
C MET A 588 11.34 -0.31 -13.37
N GLU A 589 12.30 -0.57 -12.49
CA GLU A 589 12.54 0.26 -11.29
C GLU A 589 13.24 1.57 -11.68
N VAL A 590 12.84 2.69 -11.09
CA VAL A 590 13.34 4.04 -11.41
C VAL A 590 13.66 4.78 -10.10
N ALA A 591 14.86 5.36 -10.02
CA ALA A 591 15.30 6.07 -8.82
C ALA A 591 14.50 7.35 -8.56
N ARG A 592 14.66 7.93 -7.37
CA ARG A 592 13.93 9.12 -6.95
C ARG A 592 14.57 10.38 -7.56
N ALA A 593 14.10 10.73 -8.75
CA ALA A 593 14.46 11.98 -9.41
C ALA A 593 14.09 13.22 -8.56
N PRO A 594 14.93 14.29 -8.56
CA PRO A 594 14.61 15.56 -7.92
C PRO A 594 13.35 16.22 -8.52
N GLY A 595 12.67 17.05 -7.73
CA GLY A 595 11.35 17.60 -8.06
C GLY A 595 11.31 18.41 -9.36
N TRP A 596 12.41 19.07 -9.74
CA TRP A 596 12.51 19.83 -10.99
C TRP A 596 12.50 18.93 -12.24
N LEU A 597 13.03 17.70 -12.16
CA LEU A 597 12.94 16.72 -13.25
C LEU A 597 11.52 16.16 -13.41
N VAL A 598 10.78 16.00 -12.30
CA VAL A 598 9.35 15.65 -12.35
C VAL A 598 8.55 16.80 -12.96
N ALA A 599 8.87 18.06 -12.63
CA ALA A 599 8.23 19.23 -13.22
C ALA A 599 8.52 19.37 -14.73
N LEU A 600 9.77 19.16 -15.16
CA LEU A 600 10.17 19.14 -16.57
C LEU A 600 9.41 18.05 -17.36
N SER A 601 9.29 16.86 -16.77
CA SER A 601 8.56 15.74 -17.35
C SER A 601 7.06 16.04 -17.49
N LEU A 602 6.44 16.65 -16.48
CA LEU A 602 5.03 17.09 -16.53
C LEU A 602 4.80 18.22 -17.53
N ALA A 603 5.76 19.15 -17.69
CA ALA A 603 5.73 20.18 -18.74
C ALA A 603 5.82 19.54 -20.14
N GLY A 604 6.66 18.52 -20.31
CA GLY A 604 6.73 17.70 -21.52
C GLY A 604 5.40 17.05 -21.87
N VAL A 605 4.75 16.38 -20.91
CA VAL A 605 3.39 15.82 -21.08
C VAL A 605 2.39 16.91 -21.47
N LEU A 606 2.41 18.07 -20.81
CA LEU A 606 1.49 19.17 -21.10
C LEU A 606 1.66 19.65 -22.56
N ILE A 607 2.88 19.96 -22.99
CA ILE A 607 3.20 20.36 -24.37
C ILE A 607 2.79 19.26 -25.36
N ALA A 608 3.13 18.00 -25.06
CA ALA A 608 2.81 16.84 -25.89
C ALA A 608 1.31 16.56 -26.03
N LEU A 609 0.47 17.10 -25.13
CA LEU A 609 -0.99 17.02 -25.18
C LEU A 609 -1.66 18.27 -25.78
N THR A 610 -1.21 19.48 -25.44
CA THR A 610 -1.94 20.73 -25.74
C THR A 610 -1.36 21.58 -26.86
N ALA A 611 -0.12 21.38 -27.29
CA ALA A 611 0.46 22.20 -28.36
C ALA A 611 -0.20 21.90 -29.73
N PRO A 612 -0.19 22.84 -30.70
CA PRO A 612 -0.65 22.57 -32.06
C PRO A 612 0.07 21.35 -32.69
N PRO A 613 -0.52 20.71 -33.73
CA PRO A 613 0.09 19.55 -34.40
C PRO A 613 1.24 19.95 -35.35
N PHE A 614 2.29 20.59 -34.83
CA PHE A 614 3.53 20.84 -35.57
C PHE A 614 4.42 19.58 -35.57
N ARG A 615 5.26 19.44 -36.60
CA ARG A 615 6.05 18.22 -36.89
C ARG A 615 6.96 17.73 -35.75
N GLY A 616 7.35 18.62 -34.83
CA GLY A 616 8.20 18.32 -33.67
C GLY A 616 7.46 17.99 -32.35
N ARG A 617 6.11 18.06 -32.28
CA ARG A 617 5.35 17.93 -31.02
C ARG A 617 5.65 16.63 -30.24
N TRP A 618 6.03 15.55 -30.92
CA TRP A 618 6.38 14.28 -30.29
C TRP A 618 7.68 14.32 -29.46
N LEU A 619 8.60 15.25 -29.75
CA LEU A 619 9.84 15.45 -28.98
C LEU A 619 9.56 15.89 -27.54
N ALA A 620 8.39 16.46 -27.25
CA ALA A 620 8.02 16.84 -25.88
C ALA A 620 7.88 15.63 -24.92
N TRP A 621 7.68 14.41 -25.43
CA TRP A 621 7.77 13.19 -24.62
C TRP A 621 9.22 12.87 -24.19
N ALA A 622 10.22 13.30 -24.95
CA ALA A 622 11.64 13.07 -24.61
C ALA A 622 12.09 13.85 -23.37
N LEU A 623 11.37 14.91 -22.98
CA LEU A 623 11.60 15.65 -21.74
C LEU A 623 11.34 14.80 -20.47
N MET A 624 10.74 13.61 -20.62
CA MET A 624 10.61 12.64 -19.53
C MET A 624 11.86 11.77 -19.35
N LEU A 625 12.71 11.62 -20.37
CA LEU A 625 13.88 10.73 -20.31
C LEU A 625 14.86 11.09 -19.17
N PRO A 626 15.16 12.37 -18.88
CA PRO A 626 16.03 12.72 -17.75
C PRO A 626 15.47 12.31 -16.38
N GLN A 627 14.15 12.28 -16.17
CA GLN A 627 13.55 11.74 -14.94
C GLN A 627 13.70 10.21 -14.86
N LEU A 628 13.62 9.53 -16.01
CA LEU A 628 13.64 8.06 -16.08
C LEU A 628 15.05 7.46 -16.06
N ALA A 629 16.05 8.23 -16.51
CA ALA A 629 17.46 7.88 -16.50
C ALA A 629 18.20 8.39 -15.25
N TRP A 630 17.52 9.07 -14.32
CA TRP A 630 18.14 9.62 -13.11
C TRP A 630 18.73 8.52 -12.21
N THR A 631 19.95 8.75 -11.75
CA THR A 631 20.66 7.96 -10.72
C THR A 631 21.17 8.91 -9.63
N PRO A 632 20.88 8.68 -8.34
CA PRO A 632 21.46 9.48 -7.25
C PRO A 632 22.96 9.25 -7.12
N ASP A 633 23.69 10.30 -6.75
CA ASP A 633 25.15 10.26 -6.63
C ASP A 633 25.63 9.42 -5.43
N GLY A 634 26.73 8.69 -5.62
CA GLY A 634 27.45 8.03 -4.53
C GLY A 634 28.20 9.03 -3.64
N PRO A 635 28.74 8.59 -2.49
CA PRO A 635 29.73 9.35 -1.73
C PRO A 635 31.00 9.61 -2.54
N VAL A 636 31.82 10.56 -2.08
CA VAL A 636 33.18 10.76 -2.60
C VAL A 636 34.06 9.52 -2.34
N ALA A 637 35.09 9.30 -3.18
CA ALA A 637 36.04 8.21 -3.00
C ALA A 637 36.76 8.30 -1.63
N GLY A 638 36.99 7.17 -0.97
CA GLY A 638 37.45 7.10 0.42
C GLY A 638 36.40 7.50 1.48
N GLY A 639 35.25 8.02 1.05
CA GLY A 639 34.10 8.37 1.87
C GLY A 639 33.03 7.28 1.86
N TRP A 640 32.11 7.36 2.82
CA TRP A 640 31.02 6.39 2.97
C TRP A 640 29.74 7.07 3.43
N ARG A 641 28.59 6.48 3.06
CA ARG A 641 27.25 6.92 3.47
C ARG A 641 26.52 5.76 4.15
N LEU A 642 26.34 5.87 5.45
CA LEU A 642 25.62 4.92 6.30
C LEU A 642 24.16 5.39 6.43
N HIS A 643 23.19 4.53 6.10
CA HIS A 643 21.76 4.79 6.23
C HIS A 643 21.12 3.73 7.14
N ALA A 644 20.93 4.06 8.41
CA ALA A 644 20.19 3.26 9.37
C ALA A 644 18.68 3.43 9.12
N PHE A 645 18.02 2.38 8.62
CA PHE A 645 16.59 2.43 8.30
C PHE A 645 15.72 2.48 9.56
N ASP A 646 14.58 3.15 9.49
CA ASP A 646 13.52 2.98 10.48
C ASP A 646 12.72 1.73 10.09
N VAL A 647 13.13 0.59 10.63
CA VAL A 647 12.40 -0.69 10.55
C VAL A 647 11.49 -0.91 11.76
N GLY A 648 11.52 -0.03 12.76
CA GLY A 648 10.93 -0.29 14.08
C GLY A 648 11.84 -1.16 14.95
N GLN A 649 11.35 -2.30 15.43
CA GLN A 649 12.14 -3.23 16.26
C GLN A 649 12.96 -4.15 15.36
N GLY A 650 14.29 -4.03 15.43
CA GLY A 650 15.24 -4.79 14.60
C GLY A 650 16.31 -3.90 14.00
N SER A 651 17.27 -4.53 13.32
CA SER A 651 18.43 -3.89 12.70
C SER A 651 18.35 -3.97 11.17
N ALA A 652 18.71 -2.88 10.49
CA ALA A 652 18.92 -2.85 9.04
C ALA A 652 19.62 -1.55 8.63
N LEU A 653 20.81 -1.63 8.04
CA LEU A 653 21.59 -0.48 7.60
C LEU A 653 22.15 -0.69 6.21
N LEU A 654 22.13 0.35 5.38
CA LEU A 654 22.90 0.41 4.14
C LEU A 654 24.21 1.15 4.38
N VAL A 655 25.32 0.67 3.82
CA VAL A 655 26.58 1.41 3.73
C VAL A 655 26.96 1.48 2.25
N GLN A 656 26.99 2.69 1.70
CA GLN A 656 27.42 2.94 0.33
C GLN A 656 28.84 3.50 0.32
N THR A 657 29.67 3.03 -0.60
CA THR A 657 30.88 3.70 -1.08
C THR A 657 30.57 4.35 -2.44
N SER A 658 31.56 4.92 -3.14
CA SER A 658 31.28 5.65 -4.40
C SER A 658 30.67 4.76 -5.50
N ASN A 659 30.99 3.46 -5.54
CA ASN A 659 30.43 2.51 -6.50
C ASN A 659 29.74 1.29 -5.87
N HIS A 660 30.15 0.86 -4.67
CA HIS A 660 29.71 -0.39 -4.04
C HIS A 660 28.68 -0.14 -2.92
N THR A 661 27.93 -1.17 -2.55
CA THR A 661 26.89 -1.10 -1.53
C THR A 661 26.84 -2.37 -0.68
N VAL A 662 27.03 -2.19 0.63
CA VAL A 662 26.94 -3.22 1.66
C VAL A 662 25.64 -3.05 2.45
N LEU A 663 24.92 -4.13 2.75
CA LEU A 663 23.75 -4.12 3.63
C LEU A 663 24.06 -4.91 4.92
N PHE A 664 23.92 -4.28 6.07
CA PHE A 664 24.05 -4.90 7.39
C PHE A 664 22.66 -5.14 8.01
N ASP A 665 22.33 -6.41 8.25
CA ASP A 665 21.00 -6.91 8.67
C ASP A 665 19.82 -6.56 7.71
N THR A 666 18.67 -7.19 7.94
CA THR A 666 17.48 -7.14 7.07
C THR A 666 16.16 -6.89 7.82
N GLY A 667 16.22 -6.61 9.13
CA GLY A 667 15.07 -6.33 9.97
C GLY A 667 14.12 -7.52 10.20
N TRP A 668 12.94 -7.22 10.73
CA TRP A 668 11.99 -8.22 11.22
C TRP A 668 11.16 -8.95 10.16
N ARG A 669 10.68 -10.14 10.52
CA ARG A 669 9.61 -10.87 9.81
C ARG A 669 8.45 -11.25 10.73
N HIS A 670 7.23 -11.01 10.27
CA HIS A 670 5.99 -11.29 11.00
C HIS A 670 4.87 -11.74 10.04
N GLY A 671 4.54 -13.03 10.05
CA GLY A 671 3.60 -13.62 9.10
C GLY A 671 4.13 -13.53 7.66
N HIS A 672 3.26 -13.16 6.71
CA HIS A 672 3.62 -12.97 5.29
C HIS A 672 4.20 -11.57 5.00
N SER A 673 4.89 -10.97 5.96
CA SER A 673 5.44 -9.62 5.83
C SER A 673 6.75 -9.46 6.59
N ASP A 674 7.62 -8.65 6.04
CA ASP A 674 8.96 -8.37 6.55
C ASP A 674 9.34 -6.89 6.38
N ALA A 675 10.41 -6.49 7.05
CA ALA A 675 10.95 -5.14 7.01
C ALA A 675 11.56 -4.77 5.65
N VAL A 676 12.12 -5.73 4.89
CA VAL A 676 12.63 -5.46 3.54
C VAL A 676 11.49 -5.06 2.60
N ARG A 677 10.40 -5.83 2.54
CA ARG A 677 9.23 -5.54 1.70
C ARG A 677 8.55 -4.20 2.02
N ARG A 678 8.57 -3.78 3.28
CA ARG A 678 7.83 -2.60 3.76
C ARG A 678 8.65 -1.32 3.94
N MET A 679 9.94 -1.42 4.26
CA MET A 679 10.80 -0.28 4.59
C MET A 679 12.04 -0.21 3.70
N VAL A 680 12.85 -1.27 3.64
CA VAL A 680 14.17 -1.23 2.97
C VAL A 680 14.03 -1.18 1.44
N LEU A 681 13.25 -2.08 0.83
CA LEU A 681 13.11 -2.18 -0.63
C LEU A 681 12.55 -0.89 -1.28
N PRO A 682 11.58 -0.16 -0.68
CA PRO A 682 11.23 1.20 -1.14
C PRO A 682 12.40 2.18 -1.18
N GLU A 683 13.29 2.20 -0.17
CA GLU A 683 14.48 3.06 -0.19
C GLU A 683 15.53 2.58 -1.20
N LEU A 684 15.80 1.27 -1.30
CA LEU A 684 16.71 0.73 -2.32
C LEU A 684 16.25 1.10 -3.74
N LYS A 685 14.93 1.09 -4.00
CA LYS A 685 14.35 1.58 -5.26
C LYS A 685 14.55 3.07 -5.45
N ALA A 686 14.31 3.88 -4.42
CA ALA A 686 14.52 5.33 -4.47
C ALA A 686 16.00 5.72 -4.67
N LEU A 687 16.94 4.97 -4.09
CA LEU A 687 18.38 5.11 -4.25
C LEU A 687 18.92 4.52 -5.57
N GLY A 688 18.09 3.80 -6.36
CA GLY A 688 18.52 3.13 -7.58
C GLY A 688 19.30 1.82 -7.38
N VAL A 689 19.51 1.40 -6.13
CA VAL A 689 20.28 0.21 -5.74
C VAL A 689 19.55 -1.06 -6.20
N ARG A 690 20.12 -1.77 -7.18
CA ARG A 690 19.61 -3.04 -7.75
C ARG A 690 20.52 -4.24 -7.46
N PHE A 691 21.82 -3.99 -7.33
CA PHE A 691 22.85 -4.92 -6.88
C PHE A 691 23.29 -4.54 -5.45
N ILE A 692 23.71 -5.50 -4.65
CA ILE A 692 24.30 -5.31 -3.32
C ILE A 692 25.52 -6.23 -3.27
N ASP A 693 26.71 -5.66 -3.11
CA ASP A 693 27.98 -6.39 -3.18
C ASP A 693 28.10 -7.37 -2.02
N ASP A 694 27.80 -6.90 -0.81
CA ASP A 694 27.80 -7.68 0.42
C ASP A 694 26.50 -7.53 1.20
N VAL A 695 25.91 -8.66 1.60
CA VAL A 695 24.91 -8.69 2.68
C VAL A 695 25.55 -9.34 3.90
N VAL A 696 25.69 -8.59 4.97
CA VAL A 696 26.21 -9.03 6.26
C VAL A 696 25.02 -9.19 7.22
N ILE A 697 24.75 -10.41 7.68
CA ILE A 697 23.80 -10.63 8.79
C ILE A 697 24.59 -10.84 10.08
N SER A 698 24.37 -9.99 11.07
CA SER A 698 25.03 -10.06 12.38
C SER A 698 24.85 -11.45 13.02
N HIS A 699 23.61 -11.89 13.18
CA HIS A 699 23.23 -13.14 13.83
C HIS A 699 21.82 -13.61 13.38
N PRO A 700 21.42 -14.88 13.62
CA PRO A 700 20.26 -15.48 12.96
C PRO A 700 18.89 -15.16 13.59
N ASP A 701 18.75 -14.04 14.31
CA ASP A 701 17.50 -13.67 14.98
C ASP A 701 16.49 -12.99 14.07
N LEU A 702 15.19 -13.16 14.37
CA LEU A 702 14.11 -12.86 13.42
C LEU A 702 13.92 -11.37 13.13
N ASP A 703 14.50 -10.49 13.94
CA ASP A 703 14.60 -9.04 13.79
C ASP A 703 15.91 -8.55 13.14
N HIS A 704 16.78 -9.48 12.72
CA HIS A 704 18.01 -9.23 11.96
C HIS A 704 18.01 -9.98 10.62
N VAL A 705 17.70 -11.29 10.61
CA VAL A 705 17.66 -12.14 9.40
C VAL A 705 16.28 -12.19 8.72
N GLY A 706 15.27 -11.54 9.31
CA GLY A 706 13.86 -11.72 8.92
C GLY A 706 13.54 -11.36 7.47
N GLY A 707 14.16 -10.30 6.93
CA GLY A 707 13.96 -9.85 5.56
C GLY A 707 14.80 -10.59 4.50
N LEU A 708 15.75 -11.44 4.89
CA LEU A 708 16.77 -11.99 3.98
C LEU A 708 16.19 -12.75 2.77
N ASP A 709 15.19 -13.61 2.96
CA ASP A 709 14.56 -14.33 1.84
C ASP A 709 13.88 -13.38 0.85
N THR A 710 13.24 -12.31 1.34
CA THR A 710 12.63 -11.28 0.48
C THR A 710 13.70 -10.46 -0.25
N LEU A 711 14.85 -10.19 0.40
CA LEU A 711 15.97 -9.50 -0.24
C LEU A 711 16.56 -10.33 -1.39
N LEU A 712 16.91 -11.59 -1.13
CA LEU A 712 17.49 -12.52 -2.13
C LEU A 712 16.53 -12.80 -3.31
N GLN A 713 15.22 -12.62 -3.13
CA GLN A 713 14.21 -12.71 -4.19
C GLN A 713 14.00 -11.41 -4.98
N SER A 714 14.51 -10.26 -4.51
CA SER A 714 14.24 -8.93 -5.08
C SER A 714 15.48 -8.10 -5.43
N ARG A 715 16.68 -8.57 -5.04
CA ARG A 715 17.97 -7.94 -5.33
C ARG A 715 19.00 -9.00 -5.70
N GLN A 716 19.90 -8.62 -6.59
CA GLN A 716 21.11 -9.40 -6.84
C GLN A 716 22.09 -9.13 -5.69
N VAL A 717 22.61 -10.18 -5.09
CA VAL A 717 23.57 -10.11 -3.98
C VAL A 717 24.85 -10.81 -4.42
N GLY A 718 25.99 -10.13 -4.31
CA GLY A 718 27.31 -10.68 -4.65
C GLY A 718 27.74 -11.75 -3.64
N GLN A 719 27.84 -11.35 -2.37
CA GLN A 719 28.32 -12.20 -1.28
C GLN A 719 27.40 -12.09 -0.05
N LEU A 720 27.05 -13.23 0.53
CA LEU A 720 26.36 -13.32 1.83
C LEU A 720 27.39 -13.66 2.91
N ARG A 721 27.56 -12.79 3.89
CA ARG A 721 28.36 -13.01 5.09
C ARG A 721 27.47 -13.06 6.33
N GLY A 722 27.93 -13.71 7.38
CA GLY A 722 27.24 -13.65 8.66
C GLY A 722 27.63 -14.72 9.66
N SER A 723 26.72 -15.00 10.59
CA SER A 723 26.88 -15.97 11.68
C SER A 723 25.63 -16.85 11.80
N GLY A 724 25.82 -18.16 11.99
CA GLY A 724 24.72 -19.11 12.22
C GLY A 724 23.66 -19.24 11.09
N LEU A 725 23.94 -18.84 9.85
CA LEU A 725 22.94 -18.72 8.76
C LEU A 725 22.56 -20.03 8.04
N ALA A 726 23.05 -21.17 8.51
CA ALA A 726 22.78 -22.49 7.91
C ALA A 726 21.26 -22.80 7.87
N PRO A 727 20.75 -23.49 6.83
CA PRO A 727 21.47 -24.22 5.79
C PRO A 727 21.80 -23.38 4.53
N ARG A 728 21.73 -22.04 4.58
CA ARG A 728 22.20 -21.22 3.44
C ARG A 728 23.72 -21.35 3.28
N SER A 729 24.22 -21.17 2.06
CA SER A 729 25.64 -20.93 1.83
C SER A 729 25.97 -19.47 2.17
N TYR A 730 26.99 -19.26 3.01
CA TYR A 730 27.45 -17.94 3.45
C TYR A 730 28.93 -18.03 3.83
N VAL A 731 29.63 -16.89 3.82
CA VAL A 731 30.96 -16.79 4.43
C VAL A 731 30.80 -16.44 5.90
N ALA A 732 31.27 -17.32 6.79
CA ALA A 732 31.25 -17.09 8.22
C ALA A 732 32.14 -15.89 8.57
N CYS A 733 31.58 -14.91 9.28
CA CYS A 733 32.34 -13.76 9.78
C CYS A 733 33.30 -14.22 10.89
N GLN A 734 34.52 -13.69 10.87
CA GLN A 734 35.55 -13.99 11.88
C GLN A 734 36.46 -12.77 12.06
N ALA A 735 36.85 -12.52 13.31
CA ALA A 735 37.77 -11.45 13.68
C ALA A 735 39.04 -11.48 12.81
N GLY A 736 39.44 -10.32 12.28
CA GLY A 736 40.61 -10.16 11.42
C GLY A 736 40.36 -10.39 9.92
N GLN A 737 39.19 -10.87 9.49
CA GLN A 737 38.80 -10.81 8.07
C GLN A 737 38.64 -9.35 7.63
N ARG A 738 39.24 -8.97 6.49
CA ARG A 738 39.18 -7.61 5.93
C ARG A 738 38.94 -7.63 4.42
N TRP A 739 38.30 -6.60 3.88
CA TRP A 739 38.16 -6.31 2.44
C TRP A 739 38.04 -4.79 2.22
N GLU A 740 38.13 -4.32 0.97
CA GLU A 740 38.12 -2.89 0.67
C GLU A 740 37.29 -2.59 -0.59
N TYR A 741 36.54 -1.49 -0.58
CA TYR A 741 35.84 -0.95 -1.74
C TYR A 741 36.05 0.57 -1.83
N ASP A 742 36.45 1.09 -2.99
CA ASP A 742 36.62 2.52 -3.29
C ASP A 742 37.44 3.33 -2.26
N GLY A 743 38.43 2.73 -1.59
CA GLY A 743 39.22 3.37 -0.53
C GLY A 743 38.59 3.31 0.87
N VAL A 744 37.58 2.46 1.08
CA VAL A 744 36.94 2.20 2.38
C VAL A 744 37.21 0.74 2.79
N GLU A 745 37.91 0.57 3.91
CA GLU A 745 38.19 -0.73 4.52
C GLU A 745 36.97 -1.22 5.32
N PHE A 746 36.55 -2.46 5.07
CA PHE A 746 35.56 -3.20 5.83
C PHE A 746 36.26 -4.35 6.57
N SER A 747 36.08 -4.47 7.88
CA SER A 747 36.73 -5.55 8.65
C SER A 747 35.90 -6.05 9.83
N PHE A 748 35.96 -7.35 10.09
CA PHE A 748 35.30 -7.95 11.25
C PHE A 748 36.20 -7.88 12.48
N VAL A 749 35.66 -7.32 13.57
CA VAL A 749 36.30 -7.23 14.89
C VAL A 749 35.98 -8.46 15.74
N ALA A 750 34.78 -9.03 15.56
CA ALA A 750 34.28 -10.21 16.24
C ALA A 750 33.27 -10.94 15.32
N PRO A 751 32.99 -12.24 15.52
CA PRO A 751 33.44 -13.10 16.61
C PRO A 751 34.89 -13.62 16.46
N THR A 752 35.56 -13.86 17.59
CA THR A 752 36.88 -14.51 17.65
C THR A 752 36.78 -16.04 17.74
N GLY A 753 35.68 -16.57 18.27
CA GLY A 753 35.39 -18.01 18.38
C GLY A 753 34.64 -18.59 17.17
N ASN A 754 34.47 -19.92 17.15
CA ASN A 754 33.80 -20.61 16.04
C ASN A 754 32.27 -20.45 16.09
N CYS A 755 31.78 -19.39 15.45
CA CYS A 755 30.35 -19.06 15.32
C CYS A 755 29.71 -19.56 14.00
N SER A 756 30.36 -20.48 13.28
CA SER A 756 29.80 -21.03 12.03
C SER A 756 28.66 -22.05 12.22
N SER A 757 28.45 -22.52 13.47
CA SER A 757 27.50 -23.58 13.82
C SER A 757 26.04 -23.21 13.57
N SER A 758 25.24 -24.17 13.11
CA SER A 758 23.78 -24.06 13.01
C SER A 758 23.05 -24.19 14.34
N MET A 759 23.74 -24.62 15.40
CA MET A 759 23.17 -24.94 16.73
C MET A 759 23.51 -23.87 17.78
N LEU A 760 23.59 -22.60 17.38
CA LEU A 760 23.67 -21.48 18.33
C LEU A 760 22.32 -21.32 19.04
N GLU A 761 22.29 -21.52 20.36
CA GLU A 761 21.10 -21.39 21.20
C GLU A 761 21.26 -20.31 22.28
N GLY A 762 20.15 -19.71 22.70
CA GLY A 762 20.13 -18.72 23.78
C GLY A 762 21.05 -17.52 23.51
N LEU A 763 21.78 -17.09 24.55
CA LEU A 763 22.66 -15.92 24.54
C LEU A 763 23.82 -16.03 23.54
N GLU A 764 24.25 -17.25 23.18
CA GLU A 764 25.37 -17.44 22.26
C GLU A 764 25.06 -16.95 20.85
N ARG A 765 23.78 -16.85 20.46
CA ARG A 765 23.34 -16.27 19.18
C ARG A 765 23.74 -14.80 19.09
N ASN A 766 23.39 -14.02 20.11
CA ASN A 766 23.74 -12.61 20.26
C ASN A 766 25.27 -12.40 20.37
N ARG A 767 25.97 -13.25 21.12
CA ARG A 767 27.43 -13.18 21.33
C ARG A 767 28.24 -13.49 20.08
N CYS A 768 27.71 -14.38 19.24
CA CYS A 768 28.22 -14.68 17.91
C CYS A 768 27.86 -13.64 16.85
N SER A 769 27.38 -12.44 17.23
CA SER A 769 27.13 -11.35 16.27
C SER A 769 28.42 -10.95 15.53
N CYS A 770 28.34 -10.84 14.21
CA CYS A 770 29.37 -10.20 13.42
C CYS A 770 29.47 -8.71 13.78
N VAL A 771 30.61 -8.29 14.33
CA VAL A 771 30.91 -6.88 14.62
C VAL A 771 31.70 -6.33 13.44
N LEU A 772 31.06 -5.51 12.61
CA LEU A 772 31.67 -4.92 11.41
C LEU A 772 32.17 -3.50 11.68
N LEU A 773 33.45 -3.27 11.42
CA LEU A 773 34.06 -1.96 11.27
C LEU A 773 33.97 -1.52 9.81
N VAL A 774 33.63 -0.24 9.60
CA VAL A 774 33.75 0.48 8.33
C VAL A 774 34.72 1.62 8.56
N LYS A 775 35.79 1.71 7.77
CA LYS A 775 36.89 2.67 7.95
C LYS A 775 37.17 3.35 6.61
N GLY A 776 36.70 4.59 6.47
CA GLY A 776 37.05 5.45 5.35
C GLY A 776 38.34 6.24 5.61
N VAL A 777 38.66 7.16 4.71
CA VAL A 777 39.83 8.05 4.82
C VAL A 777 39.71 9.01 6.01
N TRP A 778 38.51 9.56 6.25
CA TRP A 778 38.29 10.58 7.28
C TRP A 778 37.67 10.06 8.58
N HIS A 779 36.73 9.11 8.50
CA HIS A 779 35.92 8.66 9.64
C HIS A 779 35.68 7.15 9.65
N ARG A 780 35.37 6.62 10.84
CA ARG A 780 35.11 5.20 11.13
C ARG A 780 33.69 5.01 11.70
N ALA A 781 33.05 3.91 11.34
CA ALA A 781 31.77 3.47 11.91
C ALA A 781 31.85 2.03 12.40
N LEU A 782 31.18 1.72 13.52
CA LEU A 782 31.11 0.37 14.08
C LEU A 782 29.65 -0.14 14.16
N LEU A 783 29.42 -1.32 13.61
CA LEU A 783 28.14 -2.03 13.57
C LEU A 783 28.25 -3.34 14.37
N PRO A 784 27.89 -3.34 15.66
CA PRO A 784 28.19 -4.46 16.56
C PRO A 784 27.11 -5.54 16.64
N GLY A 785 25.99 -5.39 15.92
CA GLY A 785 24.83 -6.29 16.09
C GLY A 785 24.33 -6.30 17.54
N ASP A 786 24.16 -7.49 18.10
CA ASP A 786 23.48 -7.69 19.39
C ASP A 786 24.38 -8.19 20.52
N ILE A 787 25.70 -7.97 20.41
CA ILE A 787 26.67 -8.36 21.44
C ILE A 787 26.27 -7.88 22.85
N ASP A 788 26.62 -8.70 23.84
CA ASP A 788 26.45 -8.36 25.25
C ASP A 788 27.73 -7.72 25.84
N GLY A 789 27.60 -7.15 27.04
CA GLY A 789 28.70 -6.53 27.76
C GLY A 789 29.86 -7.46 28.17
N GLN A 790 29.78 -8.78 27.93
CA GLN A 790 30.93 -9.68 28.08
C GLN A 790 31.77 -9.70 26.81
N VAL A 791 31.13 -9.73 25.63
CA VAL A 791 31.82 -9.58 24.34
C VAL A 791 32.43 -8.19 24.19
N GLU A 792 31.72 -7.12 24.58
CA GLU A 792 32.26 -5.75 24.61
C GLU A 792 33.54 -5.61 25.47
N ARG A 793 33.62 -6.32 26.61
CA ARG A 793 34.85 -6.38 27.43
C ARG A 793 35.96 -7.17 26.72
N SER A 794 35.62 -8.35 26.20
CA SER A 794 36.55 -9.26 25.52
C SER A 794 37.25 -8.60 24.33
N ILE A 795 36.52 -7.82 23.53
CA ILE A 795 37.08 -7.05 22.40
C ILE A 795 38.11 -6.00 22.86
N LEU A 796 37.96 -5.43 24.06
CA LEU A 796 38.90 -4.48 24.66
C LEU A 796 40.07 -5.13 25.40
N GLY A 797 40.21 -6.46 25.36
CA GLY A 797 41.18 -7.20 26.18
C GLY A 797 40.90 -7.10 27.69
N LEU A 798 39.69 -6.67 28.08
CA LEU A 798 39.27 -6.64 29.47
C LEU A 798 38.77 -8.04 29.85
N GLY A 799 39.42 -8.67 30.83
CA GLY A 799 39.07 -9.99 31.31
C GLY A 799 37.60 -10.08 31.76
N VAL A 800 37.04 -11.29 31.68
CA VAL A 800 35.69 -11.55 32.19
C VAL A 800 35.75 -11.61 33.71
N ASP A 801 35.26 -10.55 34.38
CA ASP A 801 35.15 -10.49 35.84
C ASP A 801 34.37 -11.72 36.37
N SER A 802 35.08 -12.67 37.00
CA SER A 802 34.48 -13.85 37.66
C SER A 802 33.48 -13.46 38.76
N ASP A 803 33.67 -12.27 39.31
CA ASP A 803 33.08 -11.84 40.57
C ASP A 803 31.69 -11.21 40.38
N ALA A 804 31.19 -11.18 39.15
CA ALA A 804 29.77 -10.94 38.86
C ALA A 804 28.83 -12.01 39.46
N LYS A 805 29.36 -13.08 40.06
CA LYS A 805 28.62 -14.02 40.93
C LYS A 805 28.58 -13.65 42.42
N ALA A 806 29.37 -12.67 42.87
CA ALA A 806 29.64 -12.42 44.29
C ALA A 806 28.76 -11.33 44.98
N SER A 807 27.87 -10.65 44.24
CA SER A 807 26.91 -9.69 44.81
C SER A 807 25.50 -10.26 45.07
N GLY A 808 25.30 -11.57 44.85
CA GLY A 808 24.07 -12.30 45.15
C GLY A 808 23.99 -12.82 46.58
N THR A 809 24.13 -11.97 47.60
CA THR A 809 24.14 -12.38 49.02
C THR A 809 22.80 -13.00 49.45
N SER A 810 22.78 -14.32 49.56
CA SER A 810 21.67 -15.09 50.12
C SER A 810 21.53 -14.84 51.63
N SER A 811 20.51 -14.08 52.04
CA SER A 811 19.97 -14.12 53.39
C SER A 811 18.45 -14.29 53.35
N LYS A 812 17.92 -15.17 54.19
CA LYS A 812 16.59 -15.77 54.04
C LYS A 812 15.51 -14.94 54.73
N ARG A 813 14.43 -14.59 54.03
CA ARG A 813 13.11 -14.49 54.69
C ARG A 813 11.93 -14.77 53.74
N SER A 814 10.90 -15.39 54.31
CA SER A 814 9.56 -15.64 53.73
C SER A 814 9.47 -16.54 52.48
N GLN A 815 9.27 -17.84 52.72
CA GLN A 815 8.38 -18.61 51.86
C GLN A 815 6.93 -18.19 52.11
N ARG A 816 6.16 -17.84 51.08
CA ARG A 816 4.74 -18.24 50.99
C ARG A 816 4.16 -18.10 49.57
N ASN A 817 3.59 -19.22 49.10
CA ASN A 817 2.50 -19.35 48.12
C ASN A 817 2.63 -18.70 46.72
N ARG A 818 3.07 -19.52 45.74
CA ARG A 818 2.28 -19.79 44.52
C ARG A 818 2.68 -21.15 43.90
N PRO A 819 1.74 -22.04 43.54
CA PRO A 819 2.04 -23.42 43.15
C PRO A 819 2.42 -23.58 41.66
N ALA A 820 3.29 -24.55 41.37
CA ALA A 820 3.74 -24.87 40.01
C ALA A 820 2.82 -25.87 39.29
N LYS A 821 2.68 -25.72 37.96
CA LYS A 821 1.98 -26.69 37.10
C LYS A 821 2.96 -27.72 36.50
N ARG A 822 2.99 -28.97 36.99
CA ARG A 822 3.27 -30.18 36.16
C ARG A 822 3.09 -31.50 36.93
N SER A 823 1.98 -32.19 36.70
CA SER A 823 1.75 -33.59 37.12
C SER A 823 0.79 -34.36 36.19
N ARG A 824 0.87 -34.11 34.87
CA ARG A 824 0.09 -34.86 33.86
C ARG A 824 0.67 -36.26 33.59
N ARG A 825 0.56 -37.17 34.57
CA ARG A 825 0.56 -38.65 34.44
C ARG A 825 0.22 -39.24 35.82
N ARG A 826 -0.51 -40.37 35.86
CA ARG A 826 -1.00 -41.09 37.06
C ARG A 826 -2.11 -40.42 37.91
N VAL A 827 -3.21 -40.00 37.29
CA VAL A 827 -4.56 -40.13 37.91
C VAL A 827 -5.53 -40.71 36.88
N LYS A 828 -5.60 -42.04 36.84
CA LYS A 828 -6.64 -42.79 36.09
C LYS A 828 -7.01 -44.11 36.81
N GLN A 829 -6.86 -44.12 38.14
CA GLN A 829 -6.99 -45.32 38.98
C GLN A 829 -7.14 -44.97 40.48
N LYS A 830 -8.17 -44.20 40.84
CA LYS A 830 -8.77 -44.12 42.19
C LYS A 830 -10.09 -43.33 42.11
N PHE A 831 -11.12 -43.98 41.57
CA PHE A 831 -12.51 -43.48 41.52
C PHE A 831 -13.46 -44.71 41.46
N ARG A 832 -13.40 -45.51 42.52
CA ARG A 832 -14.26 -46.66 42.84
C ARG A 832 -14.02 -47.04 44.29
N GLN A 833 -15.09 -47.37 45.02
CA GLN A 833 -15.14 -47.77 46.44
C GLN A 833 -14.73 -46.65 47.43
N GLU A 834 -15.07 -46.84 48.71
CA GLU A 834 -14.98 -45.86 49.82
C GLU A 834 -15.89 -44.62 49.61
N GLN A 835 -17.21 -44.57 49.88
CA GLN A 835 -18.27 -45.47 50.35
C GLN A 835 -18.06 -46.22 51.69
N GLU A 836 -18.91 -45.91 52.69
CA GLU A 836 -18.92 -46.42 54.09
C GLU A 836 -17.69 -45.98 54.92
N LEU A 837 -17.76 -45.54 56.19
CA LEU A 837 -18.81 -45.35 57.22
C LEU A 837 -18.45 -44.03 58.00
N ALA A 838 -19.19 -43.40 58.93
CA ALA A 838 -20.47 -43.58 59.63
C ALA A 838 -20.96 -42.22 60.21
N GLY A 839 -22.08 -42.16 60.95
CA GLY A 839 -22.39 -41.08 61.91
C GLY A 839 -23.78 -40.40 61.77
N LEU A 840 -24.65 -40.61 62.76
CA LEU A 840 -26.02 -40.07 62.94
C LEU A 840 -26.12 -39.39 64.34
N PRO A 841 -27.25 -38.80 64.84
CA PRO A 841 -28.63 -38.75 64.32
C PRO A 841 -29.39 -37.37 64.42
N SER A 842 -30.68 -37.38 64.04
CA SER A 842 -31.80 -36.51 64.52
C SER A 842 -31.86 -35.02 64.05
N GLU A 843 -33.01 -34.35 63.84
CA GLU A 843 -34.46 -34.63 64.09
C GLU A 843 -35.38 -34.48 62.82
N GLN A 844 -36.71 -34.28 62.99
CA GLN A 844 -37.82 -34.43 62.01
C GLN A 844 -38.56 -33.08 61.67
N PRO A 845 -39.85 -33.02 61.19
CA PRO A 845 -40.33 -33.24 59.81
C PRO A 845 -41.31 -32.15 59.25
N SER A 846 -42.07 -32.51 58.19
CA SER A 846 -43.30 -31.87 57.62
C SER A 846 -43.10 -30.75 56.56
N ALA A 847 -43.99 -30.49 55.57
CA ALA A 847 -45.34 -31.02 55.28
C ALA A 847 -45.67 -31.12 53.74
N LEU A 848 -46.88 -31.61 53.40
CA LEU A 848 -47.50 -31.81 52.07
C LEU A 848 -48.46 -30.64 51.67
N PRO A 849 -49.22 -30.61 50.54
CA PRO A 849 -49.36 -31.52 49.37
C PRO A 849 -49.00 -30.79 48.03
N SER A 850 -49.70 -30.70 46.87
CA SER A 850 -50.97 -31.23 46.26
C SER A 850 -51.05 -30.96 44.73
N GLU A 851 -51.57 -31.93 43.96
CA GLU A 851 -52.42 -31.80 42.73
C GLU A 851 -51.88 -31.07 41.45
N GLU A 852 -52.38 -31.29 40.22
CA GLU A 852 -53.57 -32.05 39.73
C GLU A 852 -53.35 -32.80 38.37
N ARG A 853 -54.09 -33.90 38.19
CA ARG A 853 -54.73 -34.59 37.02
C ARG A 853 -54.52 -34.11 35.54
N THR A 854 -54.75 -34.88 34.45
CA THR A 854 -55.07 -36.34 34.17
C THR A 854 -54.96 -36.71 32.66
N SER A 855 -54.93 -38.03 32.36
CA SER A 855 -55.56 -38.73 31.18
C SER A 855 -54.94 -38.61 29.76
N SER A 856 -55.22 -39.51 28.78
CA SER A 856 -55.48 -40.98 28.80
C SER A 856 -55.58 -41.58 27.36
N ARG A 857 -55.37 -42.91 27.22
CA ARG A 857 -55.75 -43.81 26.09
C ARG A 857 -54.98 -43.62 24.75
N SER A 858 -54.41 -44.63 24.06
CA SER A 858 -54.83 -46.01 23.62
C SER A 858 -55.67 -46.01 22.32
N ASP A 859 -55.60 -46.98 21.38
CA ASP A 859 -55.00 -48.33 21.39
C ASP A 859 -54.85 -48.91 19.94
N ARG A 860 -54.06 -50.00 19.75
CA ARG A 860 -54.18 -51.05 18.66
C ARG A 860 -53.97 -50.65 17.17
N GLN A 861 -53.78 -51.56 16.17
CA GLN A 861 -53.54 -53.04 16.08
C GLN A 861 -52.62 -53.39 14.85
N PRO A 862 -52.21 -54.67 14.60
CA PRO A 862 -51.13 -55.06 13.67
C PRO A 862 -51.53 -55.99 12.48
N GLU A 863 -50.57 -56.78 11.95
CA GLU A 863 -50.64 -57.94 11.00
C GLU A 863 -50.44 -57.70 9.47
N SER A 864 -49.96 -58.67 8.66
CA SER A 864 -49.03 -59.82 8.91
C SER A 864 -48.51 -60.47 7.58
N SER A 865 -47.37 -61.20 7.67
CA SER A 865 -46.88 -62.22 6.71
C SER A 865 -46.35 -61.75 5.32
N SER A 866 -45.63 -62.55 4.50
CA SER A 866 -45.16 -63.95 4.61
C SER A 866 -43.82 -64.22 3.87
N HIS A 867 -43.15 -65.33 4.25
CA HIS A 867 -42.08 -66.10 3.58
C HIS A 867 -40.77 -65.39 3.08
N ALA A 868 -39.54 -65.81 3.40
CA ALA A 868 -38.87 -67.13 3.43
C ALA A 868 -38.44 -67.66 2.03
N ARG A 869 -37.29 -68.33 1.84
CA ARG A 869 -36.42 -69.04 2.82
C ARG A 869 -35.00 -69.34 2.28
N SER A 870 -33.98 -69.24 3.15
CA SER A 870 -32.71 -70.03 3.09
C SER A 870 -31.72 -69.70 1.95
N ARG A 871 -30.41 -69.96 1.97
CA ARG A 871 -29.43 -70.64 2.86
C ARG A 871 -28.01 -70.19 2.38
N ARG A 872 -26.87 -70.29 3.09
CA ARG A 872 -26.46 -70.84 4.41
C ARG A 872 -25.07 -70.26 4.78
N ALA A 873 -24.69 -70.33 6.08
CA ALA A 873 -23.33 -70.37 6.65
C ALA A 873 -22.32 -69.23 6.28
N SER A 874 -21.69 -68.47 7.19
CA SER A 874 -20.97 -68.78 8.45
C SER A 874 -19.62 -69.50 8.26
N ALA A 875 -18.50 -69.12 8.87
CA ALA A 875 -18.14 -67.93 9.67
C ALA A 875 -16.59 -67.94 9.93
N THR A 876 -16.10 -66.98 10.74
CA THR A 876 -14.81 -66.99 11.47
C THR A 876 -13.49 -67.03 10.70
N GLY A 877 -12.43 -66.42 11.26
CA GLY A 877 -11.04 -66.70 10.88
C GLY A 877 -10.07 -65.52 10.95
N LEU A 878 -9.22 -65.50 11.98
CA LEU A 878 -7.94 -64.76 11.99
C LEU A 878 -7.04 -65.32 10.86
N ASN A 879 -6.05 -64.64 10.29
CA ASN A 879 -4.89 -64.06 11.00
C ASN A 879 -4.03 -63.13 10.09
N LYS A 880 -2.88 -62.69 10.61
CA LYS A 880 -1.84 -61.87 9.97
C LYS A 880 -1.23 -62.50 8.70
N GLY A 881 -0.69 -61.66 7.81
CA GLY A 881 0.34 -62.05 6.84
C GLY A 881 0.46 -61.09 5.66
N ALA A 882 1.63 -60.48 5.46
CA ALA A 882 1.89 -59.59 4.32
C ALA A 882 2.88 -60.23 3.34
N ASN A 883 2.73 -59.99 2.04
CA ASN A 883 3.88 -59.96 1.14
C ASN A 883 3.67 -59.04 -0.08
N LYS A 884 4.77 -58.75 -0.78
CA LYS A 884 4.88 -57.88 -1.95
C LYS A 884 4.48 -58.62 -3.24
N GLY A 885 4.02 -57.88 -4.24
CA GLY A 885 3.90 -58.39 -5.61
C GLY A 885 3.23 -57.37 -6.54
N ALA A 886 3.92 -56.93 -7.58
CA ALA A 886 3.33 -56.10 -8.64
C ALA A 886 3.10 -56.94 -9.91
N ASN A 887 2.17 -56.52 -10.77
CA ASN A 887 2.45 -55.97 -12.11
C ASN A 887 1.24 -56.12 -13.07
N LYS A 888 0.95 -55.08 -13.90
CA LYS A 888 -0.02 -55.02 -15.03
C LYS A 888 -1.51 -55.26 -14.67
N GLY A 889 -2.50 -54.80 -15.46
CA GLY A 889 -2.45 -53.85 -16.59
C GLY A 889 -3.62 -54.00 -17.60
N ALA A 890 -3.87 -52.95 -18.40
CA ALA A 890 -4.80 -52.90 -19.54
C ALA A 890 -6.33 -52.92 -19.19
N ASN A 891 -7.30 -52.62 -20.09
CA ASN A 891 -7.24 -52.29 -21.53
C ASN A 891 -8.49 -51.56 -22.10
N LYS A 892 -8.35 -50.94 -23.30
CA LYS A 892 -9.38 -50.56 -24.32
C LYS A 892 -10.43 -49.48 -23.96
N GLY A 893 -11.04 -48.75 -24.92
CA GLY A 893 -10.88 -48.72 -26.39
C GLY A 893 -11.29 -47.33 -26.98
N ALA A 894 -10.74 -46.86 -28.11
CA ALA A 894 -11.11 -47.17 -29.51
C ALA A 894 -12.51 -46.62 -29.91
N ASN A 895 -12.73 -45.81 -30.96
CA ASN A 895 -12.31 -45.81 -32.40
C ASN A 895 -12.27 -44.33 -32.90
N LYS A 896 -11.95 -43.86 -34.13
CA LYS A 896 -11.30 -44.23 -35.43
C LYS A 896 -11.09 -42.88 -36.21
N GLY A 897 -10.39 -42.73 -37.34
CA GLY A 897 -9.51 -43.60 -38.14
C GLY A 897 -9.26 -43.04 -39.57
N ALA A 898 -8.27 -43.61 -40.30
CA ALA A 898 -7.93 -43.36 -41.73
C ALA A 898 -7.31 -41.96 -42.08
N ASN A 899 -6.48 -41.75 -43.12
CA ASN A 899 -5.77 -42.56 -44.15
C ASN A 899 -4.71 -41.62 -44.84
N LYS A 900 -3.68 -42.02 -45.63
CA LYS A 900 -2.87 -43.25 -45.82
C LYS A 900 -1.70 -42.91 -46.82
N GLY A 901 -0.50 -43.49 -46.71
CA GLY A 901 0.49 -43.46 -47.82
C GLY A 901 1.99 -43.64 -47.46
N SER A 902 2.69 -44.57 -48.13
CA SER A 902 4.15 -44.76 -48.06
C SER A 902 4.68 -45.67 -49.19
N LYS A 903 5.98 -45.58 -49.55
CA LYS A 903 6.90 -46.69 -49.93
C LYS A 903 8.26 -46.24 -50.50
N LYS A 904 9.36 -46.88 -50.03
CA LYS A 904 10.53 -47.47 -50.76
C LYS A 904 11.35 -46.61 -51.77
N GLU A 905 12.59 -46.93 -52.18
CA GLU A 905 13.53 -48.05 -51.88
C GLU A 905 14.99 -47.53 -51.65
N SER A 906 16.05 -48.16 -52.18
CA SER A 906 17.40 -48.14 -51.54
C SER A 906 18.67 -48.08 -52.42
N LYS A 907 19.74 -47.52 -51.81
CA LYS A 907 21.20 -47.87 -51.91
C LYS A 907 22.10 -47.47 -53.13
N ARG A 908 23.17 -46.73 -52.76
CA ARG A 908 24.64 -46.92 -53.03
C ARG A 908 25.40 -46.12 -54.13
N ARG A 909 26.68 -45.84 -53.77
CA ARG A 909 27.91 -45.51 -54.56
C ARG A 909 28.25 -44.05 -55.01
N SER A 910 28.90 -43.31 -54.08
CA SER A 910 30.33 -42.85 -54.12
C SER A 910 30.96 -42.06 -55.29
N LYS A 911 31.88 -41.13 -54.92
CA LYS A 911 32.88 -40.31 -55.68
C LYS A 911 32.40 -38.91 -56.14
N ALA A 912 33.22 -37.84 -56.17
CA ALA A 912 34.55 -37.60 -55.55
C ALA A 912 35.01 -36.11 -55.58
N GLN A 913 35.93 -35.76 -54.64
CA GLN A 913 37.08 -34.82 -54.75
C GLN A 913 36.97 -33.27 -54.89
N SER A 914 38.00 -32.62 -54.32
CA SER A 914 38.61 -31.31 -54.70
C SER A 914 37.91 -30.01 -54.23
N LYS A 915 38.59 -28.98 -53.65
CA LYS A 915 39.98 -28.80 -53.13
C LYS A 915 40.03 -27.63 -52.11
N SER A 916 41.17 -27.52 -51.41
CA SER A 916 41.74 -26.41 -50.58
C SER A 916 41.18 -24.97 -50.75
N ARG A 917 41.26 -24.05 -49.76
CA ARG A 917 42.26 -23.90 -48.66
C ARG A 917 41.75 -23.00 -47.50
N THR A 918 42.50 -23.00 -46.38
CA THR A 918 42.54 -21.99 -45.28
C THR A 918 41.25 -21.64 -44.50
N ARG A 919 41.13 -22.26 -43.30
CA ARG A 919 40.65 -21.65 -42.05
C ARG A 919 41.47 -22.22 -40.87
N PRO A 920 41.68 -21.47 -39.78
CA PRO A 920 41.83 -22.03 -38.44
C PRO A 920 40.44 -22.10 -37.79
N ASP A 921 39.95 -23.29 -37.47
CA ASP A 921 38.60 -23.45 -36.95
C ASP A 921 38.50 -23.20 -35.45
N THR A 922 37.48 -22.44 -35.07
CA THR A 922 36.84 -22.56 -33.76
C THR A 922 36.03 -23.85 -33.73
N GLU A 923 36.22 -24.72 -32.73
CA GLU A 923 35.09 -25.16 -31.91
C GLU A 923 35.45 -25.89 -30.61
N ALA A 924 34.44 -25.93 -29.74
CA ALA A 924 34.23 -26.78 -28.58
C ALA A 924 35.30 -27.83 -28.22
N ARG A 925 36.00 -27.60 -27.11
CA ARG A 925 36.61 -28.69 -26.32
C ARG A 925 35.94 -28.78 -24.96
N GLN A 926 35.33 -29.93 -24.65
CA GLN A 926 34.97 -30.26 -23.28
C GLN A 926 36.26 -30.30 -22.45
N ILE A 927 36.29 -29.55 -21.34
CA ILE A 927 37.37 -29.61 -20.37
C ILE A 927 36.75 -30.02 -19.04
N ASN A 928 37.06 -31.24 -18.58
CA ASN A 928 36.86 -31.64 -17.20
C ASN A 928 37.86 -30.86 -16.34
N GLY A 929 37.49 -29.64 -15.96
CA GLY A 929 38.28 -28.76 -15.12
C GLY A 929 38.24 -29.22 -13.66
N SER A 930 39.02 -30.24 -13.32
CA SER A 930 39.36 -30.53 -11.92
C SER A 930 40.08 -29.33 -11.34
N PHE A 931 39.42 -28.56 -10.47
CA PHE A 931 40.06 -27.43 -9.80
C PHE A 931 41.21 -27.94 -8.92
N VAL A 932 42.44 -27.62 -9.34
CA VAL A 932 43.64 -27.92 -8.56
C VAL A 932 43.60 -27.05 -7.31
N ALA A 933 43.35 -27.68 -6.16
CA ALA A 933 43.57 -27.04 -4.89
C ALA A 933 45.05 -26.66 -4.78
N ARG A 934 45.35 -25.36 -4.63
CA ARG A 934 46.68 -24.96 -4.17
C ARG A 934 46.90 -25.57 -2.78
N PRO A 935 48.08 -26.13 -2.49
CA PRO A 935 48.34 -26.69 -1.17
C PRO A 935 48.20 -25.60 -0.11
N LEU A 936 47.55 -25.96 0.99
CA LEU A 936 47.55 -25.14 2.21
C LEU A 936 49.00 -25.06 2.69
N LEU A 937 49.52 -23.84 2.85
CA LEU A 937 50.70 -23.63 3.68
C LEU A 937 50.29 -23.92 5.12
N GLU A 938 51.02 -24.80 5.78
CA GLU A 938 50.75 -25.17 7.17
C GLU A 938 50.91 -23.93 8.07
N PRO A 939 50.00 -23.70 9.04
CA PRO A 939 50.21 -22.67 10.04
C PRO A 939 51.37 -23.10 10.94
N SER A 940 52.53 -22.46 10.78
CA SER A 940 53.67 -22.64 11.67
C SER A 940 53.27 -22.34 13.11
N SER A 941 53.81 -23.11 14.05
CA SER A 941 53.40 -23.08 15.46
C SER A 941 53.67 -21.72 16.10
N VAL A 942 52.62 -20.90 16.24
CA VAL A 942 52.65 -19.66 17.02
C VAL A 942 52.89 -20.03 18.49
N ALA A 943 54.04 -19.59 19.02
CA ALA A 943 54.36 -19.77 20.42
C ALA A 943 53.35 -19.00 21.30
N ILE A 944 52.91 -19.63 22.39
CA ILE A 944 52.04 -18.98 23.37
C ILE A 944 52.87 -17.91 24.10
N ALA A 945 52.55 -16.64 23.86
CA ALA A 945 53.18 -15.52 24.53
C ALA A 945 52.71 -15.40 26.00
N ASP A 946 53.61 -14.89 26.84
CA ASP A 946 53.41 -14.70 28.28
C ASP A 946 52.22 -13.75 28.57
N PRO A 947 51.26 -14.11 29.46
CA PRO A 947 50.07 -13.30 29.74
C PRO A 947 50.33 -12.00 30.52
N ALA A 948 51.59 -11.61 30.77
CA ALA A 948 51.96 -10.60 31.76
C ALA A 948 52.67 -9.33 31.23
N LEU A 949 52.31 -8.76 30.06
CA LEU A 949 52.77 -7.39 29.72
C LEU A 949 51.92 -6.60 28.69
N SER A 950 51.74 -5.30 28.99
CA SER A 950 51.22 -4.21 28.14
C SER A 950 49.76 -4.26 27.69
N ARG A 951 49.05 -3.13 27.87
CA ARG A 951 47.78 -2.83 27.18
C ARG A 951 48.10 -2.17 25.85
N THR A 952 48.24 -2.95 24.79
CA THR A 952 48.28 -2.40 23.42
C THR A 952 46.94 -1.72 23.10
N PRO A 953 46.93 -0.47 22.59
CA PRO A 953 45.71 0.15 22.09
C PRO A 953 45.13 -0.66 20.93
N VAL A 954 43.81 -0.83 20.89
CA VAL A 954 43.15 -1.50 19.77
C VAL A 954 43.17 -0.56 18.56
N ASP A 955 43.79 -1.00 17.46
CA ASP A 955 44.23 -0.16 16.31
C ASP A 955 43.10 0.63 15.62
N TRP A 956 41.88 0.09 15.63
CA TRP A 956 40.70 0.70 15.04
C TRP A 956 39.93 1.67 15.96
N LEU A 957 40.36 1.89 17.20
CA LEU A 957 39.80 2.92 18.09
C LEU A 957 40.45 4.31 17.86
N PRO A 958 39.77 5.41 18.22
CA PRO A 958 38.32 5.51 18.49
C PRO A 958 37.50 5.32 17.20
N VAL A 959 36.17 5.39 17.28
CA VAL A 959 35.27 5.40 16.11
C VAL A 959 34.29 6.56 16.20
N ASP A 960 33.98 7.22 15.09
CA ASP A 960 33.17 8.43 15.09
C ASP A 960 31.67 8.15 15.18
N VAL A 961 31.23 7.02 14.62
CA VAL A 961 29.83 6.59 14.57
C VAL A 961 29.66 5.16 15.08
N VAL A 962 28.62 4.90 15.87
CA VAL A 962 28.29 3.55 16.35
C VAL A 962 26.79 3.26 16.28
N LEU A 963 26.43 2.03 15.90
CA LEU A 963 25.11 1.47 16.15
C LEU A 963 25.08 0.90 17.59
N MET A 964 24.14 1.33 18.43
CA MET A 964 24.03 0.82 19.80
C MET A 964 23.72 -0.68 19.81
N ALA A 965 24.65 -1.47 20.34
CA ALA A 965 24.52 -2.92 20.41
C ALA A 965 23.22 -3.36 21.09
N HIS A 966 22.58 -4.40 20.55
CA HIS A 966 21.35 -4.99 21.12
C HIS A 966 20.21 -3.97 21.26
N HIS A 967 20.06 -3.12 20.24
CA HIS A 967 19.11 -2.00 20.20
C HIS A 967 19.23 -0.99 21.36
N GLY A 968 20.37 -0.97 22.07
CA GLY A 968 20.54 -0.23 23.32
C GLY A 968 19.98 -0.93 24.56
N SER A 969 20.05 -2.26 24.62
CA SER A 969 19.73 -3.08 25.80
C SER A 969 20.57 -2.68 27.02
N ILE A 970 19.99 -2.78 28.23
CA ILE A 970 20.74 -2.58 29.48
C ILE A 970 21.91 -3.58 29.66
N SER A 971 21.90 -4.70 28.92
CA SER A 971 22.96 -5.72 28.92
C SER A 971 24.16 -5.38 28.03
N SER A 972 24.09 -4.32 27.23
CA SER A 972 25.17 -3.84 26.35
C SER A 972 25.59 -2.42 26.73
N SER A 973 26.44 -1.81 25.90
CA SER A 973 27.01 -0.47 26.07
C SER A 973 27.65 -0.27 27.44
N VAL A 974 28.52 -1.18 27.88
CA VAL A 974 29.18 -1.08 29.20
C VAL A 974 30.06 0.18 29.27
N PRO A 975 30.25 0.80 30.45
CA PRO A 975 30.96 2.08 30.54
C PRO A 975 32.37 2.09 29.92
N ALA A 976 33.11 0.99 30.01
CA ALA A 976 34.42 0.84 29.38
C ALA A 976 34.34 0.82 27.83
N TRP A 977 33.31 0.21 27.26
CA TRP A 977 33.05 0.15 25.82
C TRP A 977 32.67 1.51 25.26
N VAL A 978 31.71 2.19 25.90
CA VAL A 978 31.29 3.55 25.55
C VAL A 978 32.50 4.51 25.60
N LYS A 979 33.30 4.44 26.67
CA LYS A 979 34.50 5.27 26.83
C LYS A 979 35.63 4.95 25.86
N ALA A 980 35.82 3.69 25.48
CA ALA A 980 36.87 3.29 24.53
C ALA A 980 36.54 3.70 23.09
N LEU A 981 35.26 3.62 22.71
CA LEU A 981 34.79 4.03 21.38
C LEU A 981 34.78 5.55 21.20
N ALA A 982 34.36 6.30 22.24
CA ALA A 982 34.26 7.76 22.28
C ALA A 982 33.62 8.44 21.03
N PRO A 983 32.47 7.97 20.52
CA PRO A 983 31.93 8.42 19.24
C PRO A 983 31.25 9.78 19.31
N ALA A 984 31.30 10.52 18.19
CA ALA A 984 30.48 11.71 17.99
C ALA A 984 28.99 11.38 17.88
N HIS A 985 28.65 10.21 17.32
CA HIS A 985 27.26 9.80 17.04
C HIS A 985 26.97 8.35 17.44
N ALA A 986 25.89 8.13 18.21
CA ALA A 986 25.41 6.81 18.58
C ALA A 986 23.95 6.63 18.11
N ILE A 987 23.66 5.59 17.32
CA ILE A 987 22.36 5.35 16.68
C ILE A 987 21.65 4.16 17.32
N ALA A 988 20.41 4.34 17.76
CA ALA A 988 19.56 3.27 18.32
C ALA A 988 18.40 2.92 17.37
N GLN A 989 18.50 1.77 16.68
CA GLN A 989 17.38 1.17 15.96
C GLN A 989 16.52 0.35 16.93
N ALA A 990 15.35 0.87 17.29
CA ALA A 990 14.39 0.20 18.18
C ALA A 990 12.96 0.65 17.89
N GLY A 991 11.97 -0.21 18.14
CA GLY A 991 10.57 0.11 17.87
C GLY A 991 9.96 0.99 18.96
N ARG A 992 9.23 2.08 18.61
CA ARG A 992 8.54 2.89 19.62
C ARG A 992 7.57 2.03 20.43
N HIS A 993 7.71 2.08 21.76
CA HIS A 993 6.93 1.27 22.71
C HIS A 993 7.01 -0.25 22.46
N ASN A 994 8.21 -0.73 22.06
CA ASN A 994 8.54 -2.16 22.03
C ASN A 994 8.39 -2.82 23.42
N GLN A 995 8.37 -4.14 23.46
CA GLN A 995 8.13 -4.92 24.68
C GLN A 995 9.35 -5.05 25.60
N PHE A 996 10.54 -4.69 25.12
CA PHE A 996 11.82 -4.83 25.84
C PHE A 996 12.22 -3.56 26.60
N GLY A 997 11.69 -2.41 26.21
CA GLY A 997 12.05 -1.10 26.79
C GLY A 997 13.32 -0.49 26.18
N HIS A 998 13.67 -0.87 24.95
CA HIS A 998 14.89 -0.43 24.26
C HIS A 998 14.66 0.87 23.43
N PRO A 999 15.67 1.74 23.22
CA PRO A 999 16.92 1.79 23.97
C PRO A 999 16.67 2.14 25.43
N HIS A 1000 17.38 1.48 26.34
CA HIS A 1000 17.15 1.64 27.77
C HIS A 1000 17.69 3.01 28.25
N PRO A 1001 16.96 3.80 29.07
CA PRO A 1001 17.39 5.16 29.44
C PRO A 1001 18.79 5.27 30.07
N LYS A 1002 19.21 4.26 30.87
CA LYS A 1002 20.59 4.22 31.43
C LYS A 1002 21.69 3.95 30.38
N VAL A 1003 21.36 3.41 29.21
CA VAL A 1003 22.31 3.22 28.11
C VAL A 1003 22.48 4.52 27.34
N ILE A 1004 21.37 5.18 27.03
CA ILE A 1004 21.34 6.53 26.45
C ILE A 1004 22.18 7.49 27.30
N ALA A 1005 21.98 7.47 28.62
CA ALA A 1005 22.74 8.28 29.57
C ALA A 1005 24.26 8.09 29.42
N ARG A 1006 24.78 6.84 29.39
CA ARG A 1006 26.22 6.57 29.21
C ARG A 1006 26.78 7.18 27.92
N TRP A 1007 26.08 7.04 26.80
CA TRP A 1007 26.51 7.61 25.51
C TRP A 1007 26.54 9.15 25.58
N CYS A 1008 25.51 9.75 26.17
CA CYS A 1008 25.42 11.19 26.39
C CYS A 1008 26.49 11.75 27.34
N GLU A 1009 26.76 11.05 28.45
CA GLU A 1009 27.80 11.38 29.44
C GLU A 1009 29.21 11.34 28.82
N GLN A 1010 29.41 10.50 27.80
CA GLN A 1010 30.64 10.41 27.02
C GLN A 1010 30.72 11.44 25.86
N GLY A 1011 29.70 12.29 25.69
CA GLY A 1011 29.65 13.35 24.67
C GLY A 1011 29.01 12.97 23.33
N ALA A 1012 28.55 11.73 23.16
CA ALA A 1012 27.97 11.27 21.90
C ALA A 1012 26.56 11.85 21.68
N ARG A 1013 26.27 12.37 20.48
CA ARG A 1013 24.90 12.71 20.08
C ARG A 1013 24.12 11.42 19.82
N VAL A 1014 23.06 11.20 20.60
CA VAL A 1014 22.21 10.00 20.49
C VAL A 1014 21.07 10.22 19.50
N TRP A 1015 21.03 9.38 18.47
CA TRP A 1015 19.95 9.29 17.49
C TRP A 1015 19.10 8.05 17.75
N SER A 1016 17.80 8.08 17.45
CA SER A 1016 16.92 6.92 17.62
C SER A 1016 15.78 6.89 16.60
N SER A 1017 15.45 5.70 16.07
CA SER A 1017 14.37 5.56 15.07
C SER A 1017 13.00 6.12 15.52
N PRO A 1018 12.54 5.91 16.78
CA PRO A 1018 11.25 6.45 17.24
C PRO A 1018 11.12 7.98 17.16
N GLU A 1019 12.23 8.70 17.30
CA GLU A 1019 12.22 10.17 17.38
C GLU A 1019 12.75 10.82 16.10
N HIS A 1020 13.69 10.18 15.42
CA HIS A 1020 14.41 10.72 14.26
C HIS A 1020 13.97 10.09 12.93
N GLY A 1021 13.31 8.93 12.95
CA GLY A 1021 13.08 8.11 11.77
C GLY A 1021 14.38 7.46 11.29
N SER A 1022 14.51 7.21 9.98
CA SER A 1022 15.80 6.74 9.44
C SER A 1022 16.87 7.81 9.60
N VAL A 1023 18.07 7.39 10.00
CA VAL A 1023 19.24 8.26 10.20
C VAL A 1023 20.25 7.95 9.11
N ARG A 1024 20.71 8.98 8.41
CA ARG A 1024 21.78 8.91 7.42
C ARG A 1024 22.98 9.71 7.90
N VAL A 1025 24.16 9.13 7.80
CA VAL A 1025 25.44 9.74 8.17
C VAL A 1025 26.38 9.61 6.97
N GLU A 1026 26.94 10.72 6.53
CA GLU A 1026 27.75 10.81 5.32
C GLU A 1026 29.13 11.38 5.67
N SER A 1027 30.17 10.62 5.31
CA SER A 1027 31.58 10.88 5.63
C SER A 1027 32.31 11.39 4.39
N GLY A 1028 32.85 12.61 4.50
CA GLY A 1028 33.64 13.25 3.45
C GLY A 1028 34.74 14.15 4.04
N PRO A 1029 35.46 14.90 3.19
CA PRO A 1029 36.54 15.80 3.63
C PRO A 1029 36.04 16.95 4.51
N ASP A 1030 34.79 17.37 4.34
CA ASP A 1030 34.14 18.45 5.10
C ASP A 1030 33.59 18.00 6.47
N GLY A 1031 33.79 16.72 6.84
CA GLY A 1031 33.38 16.14 8.13
C GLY A 1031 32.28 15.08 8.02
N LEU A 1032 31.51 14.93 9.10
CA LEU A 1032 30.33 14.06 9.17
C LEU A 1032 29.03 14.86 9.02
N HIS A 1033 28.28 14.59 7.96
CA HIS A 1033 26.96 15.17 7.75
C HIS A 1033 25.88 14.18 8.18
N VAL A 1034 25.17 14.48 9.27
CA VAL A 1034 24.05 13.68 9.76
C VAL A 1034 22.71 14.30 9.36
N VAL A 1035 21.84 13.47 8.80
CA VAL A 1035 20.50 13.82 8.32
C VAL A 1035 19.51 12.79 8.82
N TYR A 1036 18.30 13.20 9.19
CA TYR A 1036 17.27 12.26 9.68
C TYR A 1036 15.87 12.56 9.16
N ALA A 1037 15.11 11.49 8.89
CA ALA A 1037 13.85 11.57 8.15
C ALA A 1037 12.79 12.46 8.81
N ARG A 1038 12.71 12.51 10.15
CA ARG A 1038 11.75 13.34 10.88
C ARG A 1038 12.09 14.83 10.89
N ALA A 1039 13.31 15.23 10.52
CA ALA A 1039 13.63 16.62 10.15
C ALA A 1039 13.26 16.90 8.68
N LEU A 1040 13.81 16.13 7.73
CA LEU A 1040 13.57 16.30 6.28
C LEU A 1040 12.07 16.30 5.93
N ARG A 1041 11.31 15.42 6.59
CA ARG A 1041 9.87 15.24 6.41
C ARG A 1041 9.07 15.80 7.58
N ARG A 1042 9.56 16.83 8.29
CA ARG A 1042 8.82 17.41 9.42
C ARG A 1042 7.47 17.98 8.97
N ARG A 1043 6.40 17.62 9.68
CA ARG A 1043 5.01 18.02 9.40
C ARG A 1043 4.30 18.33 10.71
N TYR A 1044 3.31 19.22 10.68
CA TYR A 1044 2.58 19.65 11.87
C TYR A 1044 1.82 18.52 12.60
N TRP A 1045 1.50 17.42 11.91
CA TRP A 1045 0.89 16.23 12.51
C TRP A 1045 1.90 15.29 13.19
N HIS A 1046 3.18 15.37 12.84
CA HIS A 1046 4.22 14.75 13.67
C HIS A 1046 4.21 15.46 15.03
N ASN A 1047 4.55 14.73 16.09
CA ASN A 1047 4.71 15.35 17.40
C ASN A 1047 5.86 16.35 17.38
N ALA A 1048 5.89 17.28 18.34
CA ALA A 1048 7.16 17.86 18.72
C ALA A 1048 8.11 16.70 19.02
N LEU A 1049 9.30 16.72 18.42
CA LEU A 1049 10.33 15.71 18.68
C LEU A 1049 10.47 15.60 20.21
N PRO A 1050 10.25 14.42 20.81
CA PRO A 1050 10.62 14.25 22.20
C PRO A 1050 12.11 14.57 22.28
N ARG A 1051 12.51 15.22 23.36
CA ARG A 1051 13.92 15.54 23.53
C ARG A 1051 14.58 14.34 24.20
N LEU A 1052 15.11 13.40 23.41
CA LEU A 1052 16.29 12.62 23.80
C LEU A 1052 17.49 13.55 23.97
N ARG A 1053 17.39 14.40 24.99
CA ARG A 1053 18.48 15.19 25.51
C ARG A 1053 19.43 14.22 26.20
N CYS A 1054 20.53 13.96 25.53
CA CYS A 1054 21.80 14.25 26.19
C CYS A 1054 21.67 15.66 26.80
N SER A 1055 21.71 15.74 28.13
CA SER A 1055 21.58 17.00 28.84
C SER A 1055 22.86 17.80 28.65
N ASP A 1056 22.88 18.61 27.59
CA ASP A 1056 23.92 19.60 27.32
C ASP A 1056 24.24 20.39 28.61
N PRO A 1057 25.46 20.25 29.17
CA PRO A 1057 25.86 20.94 30.39
C PRO A 1057 26.09 22.44 30.23
N GLN A 1058 26.20 22.95 29.00
CA GLN A 1058 26.61 24.34 28.70
C GLN A 1058 25.55 25.17 27.96
N GLY A 1059 24.49 24.55 27.47
CA GLY A 1059 23.26 25.24 27.04
C GLY A 1059 23.33 25.94 25.68
N HIS A 1060 24.19 25.48 24.78
CA HIS A 1060 24.30 26.05 23.43
C HIS A 1060 23.11 25.59 22.56
N PRO A 1061 22.31 26.52 21.99
CA PRO A 1061 21.21 26.15 21.11
C PRO A 1061 21.72 25.62 19.77
N ASP A 1062 21.19 24.49 19.30
CA ASP A 1062 21.53 23.88 17.99
C ASP A 1062 21.39 24.88 16.83
N GLU A 1063 22.51 25.42 16.34
CA GLU A 1063 22.52 26.30 15.17
C GLU A 1063 22.13 25.59 13.88
N GLN A 1064 22.19 24.25 13.85
CA GLN A 1064 21.63 23.43 12.77
C GLN A 1064 20.11 23.64 12.60
N GLY A 1065 19.41 24.15 13.62
CA GLY A 1065 18.03 24.61 13.51
C GLY A 1065 17.84 25.84 12.60
N ARG A 1066 18.89 26.64 12.35
CA ARG A 1066 18.84 27.82 11.45
C ARG A 1066 19.14 27.46 9.99
N HIS A 1067 19.96 26.45 9.72
CA HIS A 1067 20.23 26.01 8.34
C HIS A 1067 19.02 25.31 7.69
N ALA A 1068 18.09 24.75 8.49
CA ALA A 1068 16.79 24.29 8.00
C ALA A 1068 15.92 25.39 7.36
N SER A 1069 16.23 26.68 7.60
CA SER A 1069 15.58 27.84 6.97
C SER A 1069 16.17 28.20 5.59
N HIS A 1070 17.31 27.62 5.21
CA HIS A 1070 18.01 27.89 3.95
C HIS A 1070 17.98 26.73 2.95
N ALA A 1071 17.04 25.78 3.14
CA ALA A 1071 16.53 25.01 2.02
C ALA A 1071 15.78 25.96 1.07
N GLY A 1072 16.42 26.33 -0.04
CA GLY A 1072 15.83 27.13 -1.12
C GLY A 1072 14.60 26.47 -1.78
N PRO A 1073 13.87 27.22 -2.63
CA PRO A 1073 12.50 26.90 -3.09
C PRO A 1073 12.35 25.58 -3.88
#